data_AF-A0A957B401-F1
#
_entry.id   AF-A0A957B401-F1
#
_cell.length_a   1.000
_cell.length_b   1.000
_cell.length_c   1.000
_cell.angle_alpha   90.00
_cell.angle_beta   90.00
_cell.angle_gamma   90.00
#
_symmetry.space_group_name_H-M   'P 1'
#
loop_
_entity.id
_entity.type
_entity.pdbx_description
1 polymer ?
#
loop_
_entity_poly.entity_id
_entity_poly.type
_entity_poly.pdbx_seq_one_letter_code
_entity_poly.pdbx_strand_id
1 'polypeptide(L)'
;MPFSILPILILLLVFNTQLVDSTVAQEPINNMKPRIIVITDIGGNDTDDEQSMVRFLVYSNEFDVEGLIASADVNHNGNSTHPEMLREIIDLYGEVHENLILHDPDYPTADYLQGIVRQGQPMAAGWRDVSESIGPDKDTQASDLIIEVVDRDDPRPVNITVWGGTADLAQALWRIREDRSPEALSQFLSKLRVHAIADQDSTGPWIRENFPDLFYILNLAPDGHDPFTSAFRGMYRGGDHALVSRDWVDSKIRVDHGPLGERYPRDGTGVVGLKEGDTPSWFYFLNNGLQNPEMPSWGGWGGRFELRPSDTYYQDAQDTVGHVTNRMVTVSRWRQAYQNDFEARMDWTVLSYVDANHNPTIIVDQEPVFTVDAGSIVSIDASHSIDSDGDNLSFNWYYYHEPSTYPDVLHLDDTNSSVLSFTAPEVTTVQTIHLILSVIDDGTPNLTSYQRFVISVEPRNTSIDLNTEAVQQGITAQYFSGMQFDELVTTQIDPNIDFIWGEESPIPSMPPDIFSVRWSGWIVPEASENYTFYTIADDGVRLYINGQLIIDDWEGGAPRESRGTISLQAGQPYSIIVEYFENIRGAELRLEWSSPSVIREIIGPEHFFLPNTEATSESQTNEVIHILPLGDSITQGNIETNSYRRPLWFMLEEAGYEVDFVGSTTSNFEGDPPNPDFDVDHEGHWGWRSDEILAELPTWLEDYTPDFALIHLGTNDIFQGVSNETVLANLSQIISLLREDNPSVTILIAQLIPHTRGDHPSLEAFNEELTPWTDSLTNSDSVIIVVDQASGFDPTVDTYDGVHPNESGDEKMAIVWFQALSDILP
;
A
#
# COMPACT_ATOMS: atom_id res chain seq x y z
N MET A 1 88.05 5.37 4.91
CA MET A 1 88.62 5.55 3.56
C MET A 1 88.89 4.18 2.94
N PRO A 2 88.70 3.99 1.64
CA PRO A 2 87.56 4.37 0.79
C PRO A 2 86.95 3.09 0.16
N PHE A 3 85.84 3.18 -0.58
CA PHE A 3 85.76 2.63 -1.95
C PHE A 3 84.44 3.05 -2.61
N SER A 4 84.61 3.58 -3.81
CA SER A 4 83.62 4.21 -4.67
C SER A 4 82.61 3.22 -5.23
N ILE A 5 81.34 3.63 -5.36
CA ILE A 5 80.31 2.92 -6.11
C ILE A 5 79.79 3.84 -7.22
N LEU A 6 79.75 3.27 -8.43
CA LEU A 6 79.20 3.76 -9.69
C LEU A 6 77.65 3.75 -9.61
N PRO A 7 76.91 4.77 -10.08
CA PRO A 7 75.45 4.69 -10.11
C PRO A 7 74.97 4.02 -11.41
N ILE A 8 74.14 2.99 -11.27
CA ILE A 8 73.39 2.37 -12.38
C ILE A 8 72.03 3.09 -12.50
N LEU A 9 71.72 3.48 -13.72
CA LEU A 9 70.47 4.08 -14.19
C LEU A 9 69.26 3.19 -13.87
N ILE A 10 68.24 3.74 -13.21
CA ILE A 10 66.84 3.24 -13.27
C ILE A 10 66.00 4.39 -13.83
N LEU A 11 65.29 4.08 -14.92
CA LEU A 11 64.38 4.95 -15.64
C LEU A 11 63.09 5.13 -14.79
N LEU A 12 62.83 6.33 -14.29
CA LEU A 12 61.56 6.72 -13.67
C LEU A 12 60.78 7.55 -14.69
N LEU A 13 59.72 6.96 -15.26
CA LEU A 13 58.72 7.64 -16.07
C LEU A 13 57.82 8.46 -15.12
N VAL A 14 57.95 9.78 -15.21
CA VAL A 14 57.03 10.74 -14.60
C VAL A 14 55.81 10.85 -15.52
N PHE A 15 54.68 10.27 -15.12
CA PHE A 15 53.39 10.64 -15.70
C PHE A 15 52.87 11.89 -14.99
N ASN A 16 52.78 12.97 -15.76
CA ASN A 16 52.08 14.19 -15.41
C ASN A 16 50.57 13.91 -15.58
N THR A 17 49.85 13.66 -14.49
CA THR A 17 48.39 13.74 -14.49
C THR A 17 47.99 15.15 -14.10
N GLN A 18 47.61 15.95 -15.09
CA GLN A 18 46.83 17.16 -14.85
C GLN A 18 45.47 16.72 -14.30
N LEU A 19 45.22 17.02 -13.03
CA LEU A 19 43.88 17.05 -12.46
C LEU A 19 43.10 18.13 -13.22
N VAL A 20 42.17 17.70 -14.05
CA VAL A 20 41.08 18.55 -14.52
C VAL A 20 40.06 18.52 -13.40
N ASP A 21 39.94 19.63 -12.68
CA ASP A 21 38.79 19.91 -11.83
C ASP A 21 37.54 19.94 -12.72
N SER A 22 36.71 18.91 -12.62
CA SER A 22 35.36 18.88 -13.16
C SER A 22 34.39 18.46 -12.06
N THR A 23 34.30 19.26 -11.00
CA THR A 23 33.10 19.29 -10.16
C THR A 23 32.08 20.20 -10.84
N VAL A 24 31.45 19.69 -11.89
CA VAL A 24 30.07 20.07 -12.18
C VAL A 24 29.26 19.10 -11.35
N ALA A 25 28.67 19.57 -10.26
CA ALA A 25 27.66 18.80 -9.54
C ALA A 25 26.56 18.50 -10.56
N GLN A 26 26.35 17.22 -10.89
CA GLN A 26 25.13 16.80 -11.56
C GLN A 26 24.00 17.00 -10.56
N GLU A 27 23.07 17.91 -10.86
CA GLU A 27 21.77 17.94 -10.20
C GLU A 27 21.17 16.52 -10.21
N PRO A 28 20.58 16.05 -9.11
CA PRO A 28 19.87 14.77 -9.12
C PRO A 28 18.82 14.80 -10.24
N ILE A 29 18.71 13.69 -11.00
CA ILE A 29 17.85 13.59 -12.19
C ILE A 29 16.39 13.99 -11.91
N ASN A 30 15.93 13.82 -10.66
CA ASN A 30 14.58 14.21 -10.21
C ASN A 30 14.30 15.72 -10.19
N ASN A 31 15.32 16.59 -10.28
CA ASN A 31 15.14 18.04 -10.34
C ASN A 31 15.17 18.60 -11.77
N MET A 32 15.36 17.75 -12.79
CA MET A 32 15.34 18.19 -14.18
C MET A 32 13.96 17.99 -14.80
N LYS A 33 13.56 18.91 -15.68
CA LYS A 33 12.30 18.78 -16.42
C LYS A 33 12.25 17.48 -17.22
N PRO A 34 11.12 16.77 -17.25
CA PRO A 34 10.93 15.65 -18.15
C PRO A 34 11.01 16.11 -19.60
N ARG A 35 11.71 15.35 -20.44
CA ARG A 35 11.76 15.58 -21.89
C ARG A 35 10.52 14.95 -22.52
N ILE A 36 9.78 15.68 -23.35
CA ILE A 36 8.51 15.21 -23.88
C ILE A 36 8.37 15.42 -25.39
N ILE A 37 7.80 14.43 -26.06
CA ILE A 37 7.31 14.52 -27.44
C ILE A 37 5.81 14.19 -27.41
N VAL A 38 5.00 15.09 -27.98
CA VAL A 38 3.56 14.88 -28.14
C VAL A 38 3.27 14.45 -29.57
N ILE A 39 2.60 13.31 -29.73
CA ILE A 39 2.05 12.82 -31.00
C ILE A 39 0.53 12.92 -30.91
N THR A 40 -0.06 13.73 -31.78
CA THR A 40 -1.49 14.07 -31.73
C THR A 40 -2.10 14.01 -33.11
N ASP A 41 -3.31 13.43 -33.21
CA ASP A 41 -4.10 13.41 -34.42
C ASP A 41 -5.06 14.60 -34.53
N ILE A 42 -4.73 15.70 -33.85
CA ILE A 42 -5.40 17.00 -33.92
C ILE A 42 -5.91 17.31 -35.34
N GLY A 43 -7.15 17.76 -35.40
CA GLY A 43 -7.87 17.99 -36.64
C GLY A 43 -9.05 17.03 -36.79
N GLY A 44 -9.61 16.93 -38.00
CA GLY A 44 -10.73 16.01 -38.21
C GLY A 44 -12.01 16.34 -37.44
N ASN A 45 -12.26 17.60 -37.07
CA ASN A 45 -13.33 17.93 -36.13
C ASN A 45 -13.19 17.28 -34.74
N ASP A 46 -12.04 16.68 -34.38
CA ASP A 46 -11.80 16.28 -33.00
C ASP A 46 -11.33 17.47 -32.18
N THR A 47 -12.22 17.98 -31.33
CA THR A 47 -11.95 19.17 -30.54
C THR A 47 -11.28 18.86 -29.21
N ASP A 48 -11.09 17.60 -28.80
CA ASP A 48 -10.40 17.28 -27.55
C ASP A 48 -8.88 17.39 -27.65
N ASP A 49 -8.23 16.98 -28.73
CA ASP A 49 -6.79 17.24 -28.94
C ASP A 49 -6.48 18.74 -28.89
N GLU A 50 -7.38 19.57 -29.43
CA GLU A 50 -7.27 21.02 -29.36
C GLU A 50 -7.40 21.53 -27.92
N GLN A 51 -8.32 20.96 -27.13
CA GLN A 51 -8.45 21.27 -25.69
C GLN A 51 -7.17 20.84 -24.94
N SER A 52 -6.72 19.60 -25.13
CA SER A 52 -5.54 19.01 -24.50
C SER A 52 -4.28 19.81 -24.86
N MET A 53 -4.15 20.30 -26.10
CA MET A 53 -3.01 21.10 -26.55
C MET A 53 -2.97 22.48 -25.90
N VAL A 54 -4.11 23.17 -25.78
CA VAL A 54 -4.15 24.46 -25.07
C VAL A 54 -3.75 24.28 -23.61
N ARG A 55 -4.27 23.25 -22.92
CA ARG A 55 -3.84 22.95 -21.55
C ARG A 55 -2.35 22.62 -21.51
N PHE A 56 -1.87 21.72 -22.36
CA PHE A 56 -0.46 21.34 -22.40
C PHE A 56 0.48 22.56 -22.54
N LEU A 57 0.12 23.53 -23.39
CA LEU A 57 0.95 24.73 -23.60
C LEU A 57 1.04 25.62 -22.34
N VAL A 58 -0.02 25.74 -21.54
CA VAL A 58 0.07 26.46 -20.25
C VAL A 58 0.74 25.65 -19.13
N TYR A 59 1.12 24.40 -19.40
CA TYR A 59 2.02 23.57 -18.56
C TYR A 59 3.41 23.39 -19.17
N SER A 60 3.71 24.03 -20.31
CA SER A 60 4.98 23.80 -21.01
C SER A 60 6.21 24.29 -20.27
N ASN A 61 6.06 25.12 -19.22
CA ASN A 61 7.14 25.45 -18.29
C ASN A 61 7.65 24.20 -17.53
N GLU A 62 6.81 23.18 -17.33
CA GLU A 62 7.14 21.97 -16.58
C GLU A 62 7.94 20.94 -17.38
N PHE A 63 8.10 21.14 -18.70
CA PHE A 63 8.67 20.16 -19.61
C PHE A 63 9.75 20.74 -20.52
N ASP A 64 10.73 19.91 -20.86
CA ASP A 64 11.54 20.14 -22.05
C ASP A 64 10.77 19.58 -23.26
N VAL A 65 9.97 20.44 -23.91
CA VAL A 65 9.19 20.07 -25.09
C VAL A 65 10.13 19.90 -26.28
N GLU A 66 10.28 18.67 -26.78
CA GLU A 66 11.23 18.33 -27.85
C GLU A 66 10.58 17.97 -29.18
N GLY A 67 9.25 17.78 -29.19
CA GLY A 67 8.51 17.55 -30.42
C GLY A 67 7.01 17.73 -30.27
N LEU A 68 6.41 18.37 -31.27
CA LEU A 68 4.96 18.46 -31.44
C LEU A 68 4.62 17.88 -32.82
N ILE A 69 4.10 16.65 -32.84
CA ILE A 69 3.89 15.88 -34.06
C ILE A 69 2.40 15.83 -34.35
N ALA A 70 2.01 16.36 -35.52
CA ALA A 70 0.67 16.13 -36.06
C ALA A 70 0.67 14.79 -36.82
N SER A 71 0.17 13.74 -36.18
CA SER A 71 -0.06 12.42 -36.78
C SER A 71 -1.35 12.39 -37.62
N ALA A 72 -1.66 11.23 -38.18
CA ALA A 72 -2.85 11.07 -38.99
C ALA A 72 -4.14 11.15 -38.17
N ASP A 73 -5.09 11.94 -38.67
CA ASP A 73 -6.47 12.09 -38.18
C ASP A 73 -7.20 10.74 -38.17
N VAL A 74 -7.26 10.08 -37.02
CA VAL A 74 -7.80 8.72 -36.91
C VAL A 74 -9.32 8.70 -37.08
N ASN A 75 -9.97 9.81 -36.74
CA ASN A 75 -11.41 10.01 -36.89
C ASN A 75 -11.86 10.11 -38.36
N HIS A 76 -10.97 10.45 -39.30
CA HIS A 76 -11.26 10.57 -40.74
C HIS A 76 -10.55 9.52 -41.61
N ASN A 77 -10.39 8.31 -41.06
CA ASN A 77 -9.75 7.15 -41.69
C ASN A 77 -8.22 7.31 -41.89
N GLY A 78 -7.58 8.29 -41.26
CA GLY A 78 -6.14 8.52 -41.31
C GLY A 78 -5.65 8.71 -42.74
N ASN A 79 -6.11 9.78 -43.40
CA ASN A 79 -5.65 10.17 -44.74
C ASN A 79 -5.13 11.61 -44.80
N SER A 80 -5.01 12.27 -43.64
CA SER A 80 -4.61 13.66 -43.50
C SER A 80 -3.92 13.88 -42.16
N THR A 81 -3.09 14.92 -42.10
CA THR A 81 -2.46 15.45 -40.89
C THR A 81 -2.71 16.95 -40.87
N HIS A 82 -2.84 17.57 -39.69
CA HIS A 82 -3.15 19.01 -39.56
C HIS A 82 -2.11 19.80 -38.74
N PRO A 83 -0.82 19.81 -39.13
CA PRO A 83 0.19 20.57 -38.40
C PRO A 83 -0.09 22.08 -38.38
N GLU A 84 -0.87 22.62 -39.32
CA GLU A 84 -1.33 24.01 -39.30
C GLU A 84 -2.14 24.37 -38.05
N MET A 85 -2.90 23.44 -37.47
CA MET A 85 -3.69 23.69 -36.27
C MET A 85 -2.80 23.83 -35.03
N LEU A 86 -1.76 22.99 -34.92
CA LEU A 86 -0.73 23.16 -33.89
C LEU A 86 -0.07 24.54 -33.99
N ARG A 87 0.32 24.94 -35.21
CA ARG A 87 0.95 26.24 -35.44
C ARG A 87 0.03 27.41 -35.08
N GLU A 88 -1.26 27.32 -35.41
CA GLU A 88 -2.24 28.35 -35.04
C GLU A 88 -2.35 28.48 -33.51
N ILE A 89 -2.47 27.38 -32.78
CA ILE A 89 -2.57 27.41 -31.32
C ILE A 89 -1.26 27.96 -30.70
N ILE A 90 -0.10 27.58 -31.23
CA ILE A 90 1.21 28.10 -30.78
C ILE A 90 1.35 29.60 -31.05
N ASP A 91 0.83 30.11 -32.18
CA ASP A 91 0.83 31.55 -32.47
C ASP A 91 0.02 32.31 -31.41
N LEU A 92 -1.16 31.80 -31.02
CA LEU A 92 -1.99 32.40 -29.96
C LEU A 92 -1.35 32.27 -28.57
N TYR A 93 -0.65 31.17 -28.30
CA TYR A 93 0.21 31.04 -27.11
C TYR A 93 1.30 32.11 -27.10
N GLY A 94 1.91 32.42 -28.25
CA GLY A 94 2.89 33.49 -28.39
C GLY A 94 2.34 34.88 -28.04
N GLU A 95 1.04 35.12 -28.21
CA GLU A 95 0.39 36.37 -27.82
C GLU A 95 0.24 36.52 -26.30
N VAL A 96 0.23 35.41 -25.54
CA VAL A 96 0.11 35.42 -24.07
C VAL A 96 1.44 35.09 -23.36
N HIS A 97 2.48 34.71 -24.11
CA HIS A 97 3.79 34.30 -23.58
C HIS A 97 4.43 35.35 -22.65
N GLU A 98 4.33 36.64 -23.00
CA GLU A 98 4.88 37.72 -22.17
C GLU A 98 4.24 37.80 -20.78
N ASN A 99 2.98 37.40 -20.62
CA ASN A 99 2.32 37.31 -19.32
C ASN A 99 2.75 36.03 -18.60
N LEU A 100 2.74 34.88 -19.29
CA LEU A 100 3.14 33.59 -18.71
C LEU A 100 4.54 33.65 -18.06
N ILE A 101 5.51 34.31 -18.70
CA ILE A 101 6.87 34.44 -18.14
C ILE A 101 6.98 35.39 -16.94
N LEU A 102 5.90 36.11 -16.59
CA LEU A 102 5.83 36.82 -15.31
C LEU A 102 5.62 35.85 -14.15
N HIS A 103 4.93 34.73 -14.40
CA HIS A 103 4.59 33.69 -13.44
C HIS A 103 5.70 32.65 -13.34
N ASP A 104 6.25 32.23 -14.49
CA ASP A 104 7.40 31.34 -14.53
C ASP A 104 8.30 31.64 -15.74
N PRO A 105 9.57 32.06 -15.56
CA PRO A 105 10.48 32.37 -16.68
C PRO A 105 10.76 31.18 -17.61
N ASP A 106 10.41 29.97 -17.21
CA ASP A 106 10.76 28.72 -17.87
C ASP A 106 9.84 28.31 -19.03
N TYR A 107 8.78 29.09 -19.30
CA TYR A 107 7.92 28.87 -20.46
C TYR A 107 8.69 29.00 -21.80
N PRO A 108 8.65 27.97 -22.68
CA PRO A 108 9.32 28.00 -23.97
C PRO A 108 8.75 29.08 -24.89
N THR A 109 9.59 29.69 -25.73
CA THR A 109 9.09 30.69 -26.68
C THR A 109 8.25 30.05 -27.79
N ALA A 110 7.26 30.78 -28.29
CA ALA A 110 6.47 30.34 -29.44
C ALA A 110 7.35 30.02 -30.66
N ASP A 111 8.38 30.82 -30.94
CA ASP A 111 9.34 30.57 -32.03
C ASP A 111 10.04 29.20 -31.90
N TYR A 112 10.38 28.79 -30.68
CA TYR A 112 10.98 27.48 -30.42
C TYR A 112 9.97 26.37 -30.67
N LEU A 113 8.76 26.49 -30.11
CA LEU A 113 7.68 25.53 -30.29
C LEU A 113 7.30 25.35 -31.76
N GLN A 114 7.19 26.45 -32.52
CA GLN A 114 6.98 26.43 -33.98
C GLN A 114 8.08 25.64 -34.70
N GLY A 115 9.33 25.78 -34.26
CA GLY A 115 10.51 25.11 -34.82
C GLY A 115 10.52 23.60 -34.64
N ILE A 116 9.80 23.06 -33.65
CA ILE A 116 9.73 21.63 -33.35
C ILE A 116 8.42 20.97 -33.82
N VAL A 117 7.51 21.72 -34.46
CA VAL A 117 6.32 21.13 -35.11
C VAL A 117 6.75 20.27 -36.29
N ARG A 118 6.30 19.02 -36.34
CA ARG A 118 6.55 18.09 -37.46
C ARG A 118 5.24 17.51 -37.98
N GLN A 119 5.22 17.29 -39.29
CA GLN A 119 4.17 16.53 -39.93
C GLN A 119 4.53 15.04 -39.87
N GLY A 120 3.63 14.24 -39.33
CA GLY A 120 3.74 12.78 -39.25
C GLY A 120 3.23 12.07 -40.50
N GLN A 121 2.98 10.76 -40.35
CA GLN A 121 2.47 9.89 -41.41
C GLN A 121 0.98 10.18 -41.66
N PRO A 122 0.56 10.73 -42.82
CA PRO A 122 -0.85 11.00 -43.09
C PRO A 122 -1.69 9.75 -43.37
N MET A 123 -1.05 8.60 -43.60
CA MET A 123 -1.73 7.33 -43.92
C MET A 123 -1.61 6.33 -42.77
N ALA A 124 -2.24 6.63 -41.63
CA ALA A 124 -2.25 5.76 -40.45
C ALA A 124 -3.56 5.96 -39.67
N ALA A 125 -4.42 4.94 -39.59
CA ALA A 125 -5.59 4.93 -38.69
C ALA A 125 -6.25 3.56 -38.69
N GLY A 126 -6.85 3.20 -37.56
CA GLY A 126 -7.59 1.97 -37.40
C GLY A 126 -6.76 0.75 -37.77
N TRP A 127 -7.41 -0.26 -38.35
CA TRP A 127 -6.79 -1.57 -38.63
C TRP A 127 -6.18 -1.70 -40.03
N ARG A 128 -5.61 -0.61 -40.56
CA ARG A 128 -4.82 -0.66 -41.80
C ARG A 128 -3.66 -1.64 -41.65
N ASP A 129 -3.19 -2.18 -42.76
CA ASP A 129 -1.96 -2.99 -42.73
C ASP A 129 -0.79 -2.08 -42.35
N VAL A 130 -0.01 -2.49 -41.33
CA VAL A 130 1.12 -1.70 -40.82
C VAL A 130 2.11 -1.33 -41.93
N SER A 131 2.27 -2.18 -42.96
CA SER A 131 3.15 -1.92 -44.10
C SER A 131 2.75 -0.72 -44.98
N GLU A 132 1.52 -0.20 -44.81
CA GLU A 132 1.13 1.07 -45.44
C GLU A 132 1.81 2.27 -44.78
N SER A 133 2.12 2.17 -43.48
CA SER A 133 2.60 3.27 -42.65
C SER A 133 4.09 3.13 -42.27
N ILE A 134 4.59 1.90 -42.16
CA ILE A 134 5.97 1.59 -41.77
C ILE A 134 6.72 0.79 -42.85
N GLY A 135 8.02 1.03 -43.01
CA GLY A 135 8.90 0.27 -43.91
C GLY A 135 9.90 1.11 -44.69
N PRO A 136 10.52 0.53 -45.74
CA PRO A 136 11.42 1.26 -46.62
C PRO A 136 10.73 2.45 -47.28
N ASP A 137 11.43 3.59 -47.34
CA ASP A 137 10.94 4.84 -47.93
C ASP A 137 9.69 5.44 -47.26
N LYS A 138 9.44 5.09 -45.98
CA LYS A 138 8.31 5.60 -45.16
C LYS A 138 8.71 6.58 -44.06
N ASP A 139 9.99 6.95 -43.99
CA ASP A 139 10.46 7.97 -43.05
C ASP A 139 9.69 9.29 -43.22
N THR A 140 9.29 9.86 -42.09
CA THR A 140 8.62 11.16 -42.00
C THR A 140 9.51 12.15 -41.27
N GLN A 141 9.18 13.44 -41.34
CA GLN A 141 9.89 14.43 -40.54
C GLN A 141 9.71 14.17 -39.03
N ALA A 142 8.63 13.51 -38.65
CA ALA A 142 8.34 13.12 -37.28
C ALA A 142 9.17 11.92 -36.81
N SER A 143 9.27 10.85 -37.63
CA SER A 143 10.12 9.70 -37.28
C SER A 143 11.60 10.09 -37.20
N ASP A 144 12.06 10.98 -38.09
CA ASP A 144 13.41 11.55 -38.04
C ASP A 144 13.65 12.35 -36.74
N LEU A 145 12.68 13.18 -36.34
CA LEU A 145 12.77 13.96 -35.10
C LEU A 145 12.86 13.04 -33.87
N ILE A 146 12.03 11.99 -33.79
CA ILE A 146 12.05 11.03 -32.67
C ILE A 146 13.44 10.40 -32.55
N ILE A 147 14.02 9.94 -33.67
CA ILE A 147 15.37 9.37 -33.68
C ILE A 147 16.40 10.40 -33.22
N GLU A 148 16.35 11.61 -33.77
CA GLU A 148 17.29 12.69 -33.43
C GLU A 148 17.26 12.99 -31.93
N VAL A 149 16.07 13.15 -31.36
CA VAL A 149 15.85 13.50 -29.96
C VAL A 149 16.36 12.41 -29.01
N VAL A 150 16.08 11.14 -29.29
CA VAL A 150 16.51 10.00 -28.46
C VAL A 150 18.04 9.79 -28.53
N ASP A 151 18.63 10.09 -29.69
CA ASP A 151 20.08 9.98 -29.91
C ASP A 151 20.91 11.06 -29.21
N ARG A 152 20.28 12.15 -28.74
CA ARG A 152 20.99 13.21 -28.01
C ARG A 152 21.71 12.63 -26.79
N ASP A 153 22.87 13.21 -26.50
CA ASP A 153 23.67 12.90 -25.31
C ASP A 153 23.07 13.57 -24.07
N ASP A 154 21.84 13.18 -23.78
CA ASP A 154 21.10 13.53 -22.58
C ASP A 154 20.76 12.21 -21.87
N PRO A 155 21.12 12.06 -20.59
CA PRO A 155 20.87 10.83 -19.84
C PRO A 155 19.40 10.66 -19.46
N ARG A 156 18.59 11.73 -19.54
CA ARG A 156 17.17 11.67 -19.20
C ARG A 156 16.39 10.88 -20.26
N PRO A 157 15.32 10.20 -19.84
CA PRO A 157 14.34 9.64 -20.75
C PRO A 157 13.77 10.65 -21.73
N VAL A 158 13.27 10.15 -22.87
CA VAL A 158 12.31 10.85 -23.73
C VAL A 158 10.94 10.20 -23.52
N ASN A 159 10.00 11.00 -23.03
CA ASN A 159 8.62 10.58 -22.82
C ASN A 159 7.80 10.91 -24.07
N ILE A 160 7.15 9.90 -24.65
CA ILE A 160 6.32 10.05 -25.84
C ILE A 160 4.87 9.84 -25.44
N THR A 161 4.07 10.89 -25.57
CA THR A 161 2.63 10.83 -25.32
C THR A 161 1.90 10.72 -26.65
N VAL A 162 1.06 9.70 -26.79
CA VAL A 162 0.36 9.39 -28.04
C VAL A 162 -1.13 9.56 -27.84
N TRP A 163 -1.65 10.65 -28.38
CA TRP A 163 -3.06 11.05 -28.31
C TRP A 163 -3.84 10.33 -29.41
N GLY A 164 -3.22 10.17 -30.60
CA GLY A 164 -3.78 9.44 -31.74
C GLY A 164 -3.07 8.11 -32.05
N GLY A 165 -2.53 8.01 -33.27
CA GLY A 165 -1.82 6.83 -33.77
C GLY A 165 -0.32 6.83 -33.45
N THR A 166 0.31 5.65 -33.45
CA THR A 166 1.74 5.46 -33.13
C THR A 166 2.63 5.33 -34.37
N ALA A 167 2.10 5.53 -35.58
CA ALA A 167 2.80 5.20 -36.83
C ALA A 167 4.20 5.83 -36.97
N ASP A 168 4.39 7.08 -36.56
CA ASP A 168 5.69 7.76 -36.65
C ASP A 168 6.72 7.18 -35.66
N LEU A 169 6.27 6.78 -34.46
CA LEU A 169 7.10 6.06 -33.51
C LEU A 169 7.43 4.65 -34.02
N ALA A 170 6.45 3.94 -34.59
CA ALA A 170 6.65 2.63 -35.17
C ALA A 170 7.64 2.67 -36.33
N GLN A 171 7.57 3.70 -37.19
CA GLN A 171 8.55 3.92 -38.26
C GLN A 171 9.95 4.21 -37.70
N ALA A 172 10.07 5.05 -36.67
CA ALA A 172 11.35 5.31 -36.01
C ALA A 172 11.97 4.02 -35.47
N LEU A 173 11.21 3.23 -34.71
CA LEU A 173 11.64 1.95 -34.15
C LEU A 173 11.98 0.92 -35.24
N TRP A 174 11.19 0.84 -36.30
CA TRP A 174 11.49 0.02 -37.46
C TRP A 174 12.86 0.37 -38.03
N ARG A 175 13.13 1.65 -38.27
CA ARG A 175 14.41 2.12 -38.81
C ARG A 175 15.57 1.81 -37.88
N ILE A 176 15.44 2.06 -36.57
CA ILE A 176 16.50 1.74 -35.60
C ILE A 176 16.84 0.24 -35.63
N ARG A 177 15.83 -0.63 -35.73
CA ARG A 177 16.03 -2.07 -35.80
C ARG A 177 16.75 -2.50 -37.09
N GLU A 178 16.44 -1.88 -38.22
CA GLU A 178 17.08 -2.22 -39.50
C GLU A 178 18.50 -1.62 -39.63
N ASP A 179 18.71 -0.41 -39.13
CA ASP A 179 19.94 0.36 -39.34
C ASP A 179 21.04 0.09 -38.30
N ARG A 180 20.69 -0.40 -37.10
CA ARG A 180 21.62 -0.48 -35.96
C ARG A 180 21.82 -1.91 -35.44
N SER A 181 22.86 -2.10 -34.62
CA SER A 181 23.07 -3.39 -33.93
C SER A 181 22.01 -3.62 -32.84
N PRO A 182 21.76 -4.87 -32.43
CA PRO A 182 20.84 -5.17 -31.33
C PRO A 182 21.16 -4.43 -30.02
N GLU A 183 22.44 -4.23 -29.71
CA GLU A 183 22.87 -3.48 -28.53
C GLU A 183 22.51 -1.99 -28.62
N ALA A 184 22.71 -1.39 -29.80
CA ALA A 184 22.33 0.00 -30.04
C ALA A 184 20.80 0.19 -30.05
N LEU A 185 20.04 -0.79 -30.55
CA LEU A 185 18.58 -0.81 -30.41
C LEU A 185 18.17 -0.88 -28.93
N SER A 186 18.74 -1.80 -28.16
CA SER A 186 18.44 -1.91 -26.72
C SER A 186 18.74 -0.62 -25.96
N GLN A 187 19.86 0.04 -26.26
CA GLN A 187 20.17 1.37 -25.71
C GLN A 187 19.15 2.42 -26.11
N PHE A 188 18.72 2.43 -27.38
CA PHE A 188 17.68 3.35 -27.86
C PHE A 188 16.35 3.13 -27.12
N LEU A 189 15.91 1.87 -26.97
CA LEU A 189 14.69 1.52 -26.23
C LEU A 189 14.76 1.93 -24.75
N SER A 190 15.90 1.76 -24.09
CA SER A 190 16.09 2.13 -22.67
C SER A 190 15.91 3.63 -22.38
N LYS A 191 16.00 4.48 -23.41
CA LYS A 191 15.77 5.92 -23.31
C LYS A 191 14.32 6.33 -23.54
N LEU A 192 13.45 5.42 -23.98
CA LEU A 192 12.07 5.73 -24.34
C LEU A 192 11.08 5.30 -23.26
N ARG A 193 10.08 6.15 -23.02
CA ARG A 193 8.84 5.79 -22.32
C ARG A 193 7.68 6.21 -23.19
N VAL A 194 6.70 5.33 -23.36
CA VAL A 194 5.52 5.59 -24.21
C VAL A 194 4.25 5.52 -23.36
N HIS A 195 3.40 6.54 -23.48
CA HIS A 195 2.04 6.53 -22.93
C HIS A 195 1.05 6.74 -24.06
N ALA A 196 0.35 5.67 -24.45
CA ALA A 196 -0.58 5.69 -25.57
C ALA A 196 -2.04 5.63 -25.09
N ILE A 197 -2.84 6.57 -25.58
CA ILE A 197 -4.29 6.61 -25.36
C ILE A 197 -4.95 5.66 -26.35
N ALA A 198 -5.46 4.54 -25.83
CA ALA A 198 -6.29 3.57 -26.56
C ALA A 198 -5.71 2.93 -27.84
N ASP A 199 -4.42 3.04 -28.17
CA ASP A 199 -3.78 2.49 -29.39
C ASP A 199 -4.66 2.70 -30.64
N GLN A 200 -4.74 3.93 -31.16
CA GLN A 200 -5.75 4.29 -32.18
C GLN A 200 -5.43 3.83 -33.62
N ASP A 201 -4.35 3.05 -33.81
CA ASP A 201 -3.97 2.42 -35.07
C ASP A 201 -3.36 1.02 -34.88
N SER A 202 -3.13 0.31 -35.98
CA SER A 202 -2.53 -1.02 -35.98
C SER A 202 -1.04 -1.04 -35.61
N THR A 203 -0.39 0.11 -35.53
CA THR A 203 1.06 0.17 -35.27
C THR A 203 1.40 0.09 -33.78
N GLY A 204 0.47 0.44 -32.88
CA GLY A 204 0.68 0.30 -31.43
C GLY A 204 0.83 -1.17 -31.01
N PRO A 205 -0.12 -2.06 -31.39
CA PRO A 205 0.03 -3.50 -31.23
C PRO A 205 1.30 -4.06 -31.88
N TRP A 206 1.66 -3.57 -33.07
CA TRP A 206 2.90 -3.99 -33.73
C TRP A 206 4.16 -3.60 -32.95
N ILE A 207 4.21 -2.39 -32.37
CA ILE A 207 5.31 -1.97 -31.48
C ILE A 207 5.42 -2.94 -30.31
N ARG A 208 4.32 -3.21 -29.60
CA ARG A 208 4.32 -4.08 -28.42
C ARG A 208 4.72 -5.52 -28.75
N GLU A 209 4.34 -6.02 -29.93
CA GLU A 209 4.76 -7.36 -30.40
C GLU A 209 6.26 -7.43 -30.77
N ASN A 210 6.82 -6.35 -31.35
CA ASN A 210 8.17 -6.36 -31.92
C ASN A 210 9.25 -5.81 -30.97
N PHE A 211 8.86 -5.05 -29.94
CA PHE A 211 9.77 -4.40 -28.99
C PHE A 211 9.27 -4.60 -27.55
N PRO A 212 9.23 -5.86 -27.06
CA PRO A 212 8.70 -6.16 -25.73
C PRO A 212 9.48 -5.50 -24.60
N ASP A 213 10.75 -5.16 -24.79
CA ASP A 213 11.56 -4.49 -23.76
C ASP A 213 11.30 -2.97 -23.67
N LEU A 214 10.43 -2.40 -24.52
CA LEU A 214 10.08 -0.99 -24.49
C LEU A 214 9.11 -0.70 -23.34
N PHE A 215 9.42 0.30 -22.51
CA PHE A 215 8.47 0.81 -21.52
C PHE A 215 7.25 1.40 -22.23
N TYR A 216 6.09 0.78 -22.01
CA TYR A 216 4.86 1.11 -22.70
C TYR A 216 3.66 1.06 -21.76
N ILE A 217 2.94 2.17 -21.65
CA ILE A 217 1.64 2.27 -21.01
C ILE A 217 0.58 2.30 -22.10
N LEU A 218 -0.26 1.27 -22.12
CA LEU A 218 -1.50 1.27 -22.87
C LEU A 218 -2.62 1.75 -21.95
N ASN A 219 -3.01 3.01 -22.08
CA ASN A 219 -4.08 3.60 -21.29
C ASN A 219 -5.45 3.18 -21.86
N LEU A 220 -5.79 1.92 -21.61
CA LEU A 220 -7.01 1.27 -22.05
C LEU A 220 -7.42 0.23 -21.00
N ALA A 221 -8.73 0.06 -20.84
CA ALA A 221 -9.26 -1.03 -20.03
C ALA A 221 -8.70 -2.39 -20.53
N PRO A 222 -8.35 -3.32 -19.62
CA PRO A 222 -7.83 -4.63 -19.99
C PRO A 222 -8.76 -5.43 -20.90
N ASP A 223 -8.18 -6.36 -21.65
CA ASP A 223 -8.93 -7.23 -22.56
C ASP A 223 -10.11 -7.93 -21.85
N GLY A 224 -11.27 -7.93 -22.50
CA GLY A 224 -12.50 -8.51 -21.96
C GLY A 224 -13.31 -7.58 -21.05
N HIS A 225 -12.79 -6.39 -20.73
CA HIS A 225 -13.53 -5.33 -20.04
C HIS A 225 -14.12 -4.29 -21.01
N ASP A 226 -15.09 -3.52 -20.54
CA ASP A 226 -15.68 -2.44 -21.32
C ASP A 226 -14.64 -1.30 -21.51
N PRO A 227 -14.22 -0.99 -22.76
CA PRO A 227 -13.27 0.09 -23.01
C PRO A 227 -13.77 1.45 -22.53
N PHE A 228 -15.08 1.67 -22.39
CA PHE A 228 -15.63 2.92 -21.84
C PHE A 228 -15.34 3.12 -20.35
N THR A 229 -14.73 2.14 -19.68
CA THR A 229 -14.24 2.25 -18.30
C THR A 229 -12.81 2.72 -18.18
N SER A 230 -12.06 2.89 -19.29
CA SER A 230 -10.63 3.22 -19.27
C SER A 230 -10.30 4.48 -18.47
N ALA A 231 -9.14 4.49 -17.81
CA ALA A 231 -8.72 5.50 -16.85
C ALA A 231 -8.74 6.92 -17.42
N PHE A 232 -8.27 7.13 -18.65
CA PHE A 232 -8.23 8.45 -19.28
C PHE A 232 -9.60 9.12 -19.40
N ARG A 233 -10.68 8.34 -19.46
CA ARG A 233 -12.05 8.88 -19.47
C ARG A 233 -12.44 9.52 -18.14
N GLY A 234 -11.71 9.22 -17.06
CA GLY A 234 -11.79 9.92 -15.79
C GLY A 234 -11.47 11.41 -15.89
N MET A 235 -10.87 11.89 -16.97
CA MET A 235 -10.70 13.33 -17.20
C MET A 235 -12.06 14.05 -17.26
N TYR A 236 -13.07 13.43 -17.91
CA TYR A 236 -14.39 14.03 -18.18
C TYR A 236 -15.59 13.21 -17.71
N ARG A 237 -15.37 12.03 -17.10
CA ARG A 237 -16.39 11.15 -16.51
C ARG A 237 -16.03 10.77 -15.07
N GLY A 238 -16.98 10.25 -14.30
CA GLY A 238 -16.82 10.10 -12.84
C GLY A 238 -16.63 11.46 -12.16
N GLY A 239 -16.27 11.50 -10.86
CA GLY A 239 -15.99 12.73 -10.11
C GLY A 239 -17.09 13.81 -10.17
N ASP A 240 -16.74 15.05 -9.83
CA ASP A 240 -17.65 16.21 -9.94
C ASP A 240 -17.78 16.68 -11.40
N HIS A 241 -19.00 16.63 -11.96
CA HIS A 241 -19.29 17.03 -13.34
C HIS A 241 -19.42 18.54 -13.51
N ALA A 242 -19.62 19.31 -12.43
CA ALA A 242 -19.67 20.76 -12.51
C ALA A 242 -18.35 21.32 -13.05
N LEU A 243 -17.23 20.73 -12.64
CA LEU A 243 -15.86 21.10 -13.02
C LEU A 243 -15.48 20.75 -14.47
N VAL A 244 -16.33 20.07 -15.23
CA VAL A 244 -16.11 19.77 -16.66
C VAL A 244 -17.24 20.28 -17.54
N SER A 245 -18.19 21.00 -16.94
CA SER A 245 -19.35 21.53 -17.63
C SER A 245 -18.98 22.65 -18.61
N ARG A 246 -19.86 22.94 -19.58
CA ARG A 246 -19.71 24.13 -20.43
C ARG A 246 -19.61 25.42 -19.64
N ASP A 247 -20.37 25.54 -18.56
CA ASP A 247 -20.37 26.75 -17.74
C ASP A 247 -19.01 26.93 -17.06
N TRP A 248 -18.40 25.85 -16.59
CA TRP A 248 -17.02 25.87 -16.09
C TRP A 248 -16.02 26.22 -17.19
N VAL A 249 -16.07 25.54 -18.35
CA VAL A 249 -15.18 25.84 -19.49
C VAL A 249 -15.30 27.31 -19.93
N ASP A 250 -16.52 27.83 -20.03
CA ASP A 250 -16.72 29.22 -20.42
C ASP A 250 -16.18 30.18 -19.36
N SER A 251 -16.54 29.97 -18.09
CA SER A 251 -16.22 30.94 -17.02
C SER A 251 -14.78 30.87 -16.53
N LYS A 252 -14.13 29.71 -16.61
CA LYS A 252 -12.80 29.47 -16.02
C LYS A 252 -11.68 29.38 -17.03
N ILE A 253 -11.98 29.04 -18.28
CA ILE A 253 -10.95 28.80 -19.30
C ILE A 253 -11.09 29.74 -20.50
N ARG A 254 -12.32 30.02 -20.97
CA ARG A 254 -12.51 30.75 -22.24
C ARG A 254 -12.68 32.26 -22.04
N VAL A 255 -13.62 32.67 -21.21
CA VAL A 255 -14.01 34.09 -21.07
C VAL A 255 -12.96 34.80 -20.23
N ASP A 256 -12.52 35.98 -20.68
CA ASP A 256 -11.55 36.85 -20.02
C ASP A 256 -10.10 36.30 -19.90
N HIS A 257 -9.78 35.16 -20.53
CA HIS A 257 -8.44 34.54 -20.52
C HIS A 257 -7.69 34.65 -21.87
N GLY A 258 -7.84 35.81 -22.53
CA GLY A 258 -7.05 36.16 -23.71
C GLY A 258 -7.32 35.30 -24.96
N PRO A 259 -6.48 35.46 -26.01
CA PRO A 259 -6.68 34.80 -27.30
C PRO A 259 -6.56 33.27 -27.22
N LEU A 260 -5.69 32.76 -26.34
CA LEU A 260 -5.53 31.32 -26.14
C LEU A 260 -6.78 30.70 -25.48
N GLY A 261 -7.34 31.35 -24.45
CA GLY A 261 -8.61 30.95 -23.83
C GLY A 261 -9.78 31.02 -24.80
N GLU A 262 -9.92 32.10 -25.59
CA GLU A 262 -10.99 32.22 -26.58
C GLU A 262 -10.97 31.09 -27.62
N ARG A 263 -9.77 30.59 -27.94
CA ARG A 263 -9.55 29.49 -28.90
C ARG A 263 -9.87 28.11 -28.34
N TYR A 264 -9.76 27.89 -27.02
CA TYR A 264 -10.00 26.60 -26.37
C TYR A 264 -11.42 26.08 -26.68
N PRO A 265 -11.64 24.96 -27.40
CA PRO A 265 -12.99 24.57 -27.80
C PRO A 265 -13.97 24.42 -26.63
N ARG A 266 -15.18 24.97 -26.79
CA ARG A 266 -16.21 24.92 -25.73
C ARG A 266 -16.68 23.50 -25.41
N ASP A 267 -16.68 22.63 -26.42
CA ASP A 267 -17.12 21.25 -26.33
C ASP A 267 -16.03 20.34 -26.92
N GLY A 268 -15.79 19.22 -26.25
CA GLY A 268 -15.06 18.10 -26.83
C GLY A 268 -15.95 17.25 -27.75
N THR A 269 -15.36 16.50 -28.66
CA THR A 269 -16.13 15.66 -29.60
C THR A 269 -16.96 14.61 -28.86
N GLY A 270 -18.28 14.70 -29.04
CA GLY A 270 -19.22 13.78 -28.38
C GLY A 270 -19.43 14.05 -26.89
N VAL A 271 -18.93 15.16 -26.36
CA VAL A 271 -19.03 15.57 -24.95
C VAL A 271 -19.48 17.03 -24.86
N VAL A 272 -20.39 17.33 -23.94
CA VAL A 272 -20.84 18.70 -23.68
C VAL A 272 -19.95 19.28 -22.58
N GLY A 273 -19.10 20.24 -22.93
CA GLY A 273 -18.04 20.77 -22.06
C GLY A 273 -16.67 20.14 -22.33
N LEU A 274 -15.87 19.97 -21.28
CA LEU A 274 -14.50 19.48 -21.36
C LEU A 274 -14.47 17.97 -21.63
N LYS A 275 -13.62 17.54 -22.57
CA LYS A 275 -13.30 16.12 -22.82
C LYS A 275 -11.85 15.82 -22.48
N GLU A 276 -10.90 16.46 -23.16
CA GLU A 276 -9.45 16.30 -22.95
C GLU A 276 -9.02 14.84 -22.70
N GLY A 277 -9.45 13.92 -23.55
CA GLY A 277 -9.20 12.48 -23.35
C GLY A 277 -7.72 12.14 -23.26
N ASP A 278 -6.85 12.98 -23.81
CA ASP A 278 -5.44 12.72 -23.98
C ASP A 278 -4.57 13.39 -22.92
N THR A 279 -5.10 14.39 -22.22
CA THR A 279 -4.41 15.09 -21.14
C THR A 279 -3.80 14.16 -20.08
N PRO A 280 -4.46 13.06 -19.66
CA PRO A 280 -3.86 12.09 -18.74
C PRO A 280 -2.50 11.52 -19.19
N SER A 281 -2.21 11.46 -20.50
CA SER A 281 -0.95 10.91 -21.02
C SER A 281 0.28 11.76 -20.67
N TRP A 282 0.15 13.08 -20.61
CA TRP A 282 1.26 13.96 -20.21
C TRP A 282 1.18 14.36 -18.74
N PHE A 283 -0.02 14.34 -18.13
CA PHE A 283 -0.14 14.38 -16.66
C PHE A 283 0.67 13.27 -16.00
N TYR A 284 0.76 12.08 -16.60
CA TYR A 284 1.58 11.00 -16.06
C TYR A 284 3.07 11.36 -15.89
N PHE A 285 3.59 12.27 -16.73
CA PHE A 285 4.99 12.71 -16.68
C PHE A 285 5.19 14.02 -15.92
N LEU A 286 4.11 14.68 -15.48
CA LEU A 286 4.19 15.93 -14.72
C LEU A 286 4.84 15.66 -13.36
N ASN A 287 5.79 16.49 -12.94
CA ASN A 287 6.41 16.38 -11.62
C ASN A 287 5.65 17.21 -10.58
N ASN A 288 4.47 16.73 -10.16
CA ASN A 288 3.64 17.40 -9.15
C ASN A 288 3.75 16.76 -7.75
N GLY A 289 4.71 15.85 -7.55
CA GLY A 289 4.94 15.13 -6.30
C GLY A 289 4.06 13.90 -6.03
N LEU A 290 3.08 13.59 -6.89
CA LEU A 290 2.24 12.39 -6.75
C LEU A 290 2.81 11.16 -7.46
N GLN A 291 3.18 11.31 -8.73
CA GLN A 291 3.58 10.19 -9.59
C GLN A 291 5.09 10.03 -9.66
N ASN A 292 5.53 8.81 -9.95
CA ASN A 292 6.89 8.51 -10.41
C ASN A 292 6.77 7.78 -11.76
N PRO A 293 7.22 8.38 -12.88
CA PRO A 293 7.09 7.77 -14.20
C PRO A 293 7.80 6.42 -14.38
N GLU A 294 8.75 6.07 -13.50
CA GLU A 294 9.39 4.75 -13.51
C GLU A 294 8.54 3.71 -12.73
N MET A 295 7.52 4.15 -11.99
CA MET A 295 6.64 3.30 -11.18
C MET A 295 5.16 3.51 -11.56
N PRO A 296 4.66 2.94 -12.69
CA PRO A 296 3.27 3.11 -13.13
C PRO A 296 2.20 2.70 -12.12
N SER A 297 2.55 1.80 -11.20
CA SER A 297 1.65 1.33 -10.14
C SER A 297 1.38 2.36 -9.05
N TRP A 298 2.14 3.45 -8.96
CA TRP A 298 2.00 4.45 -7.91
C TRP A 298 0.75 5.32 -8.09
N GLY A 299 0.40 5.65 -9.33
CA GLY A 299 -0.75 6.49 -9.64
C GLY A 299 -0.51 7.99 -9.43
N GLY A 300 -1.35 8.80 -10.04
CA GLY A 300 -1.28 10.26 -10.00
C GLY A 300 -2.29 10.86 -10.97
N TRP A 301 -2.09 12.11 -11.39
CA TRP A 301 -3.05 12.81 -12.27
C TRP A 301 -3.27 12.10 -13.61
N GLY A 302 -2.26 11.40 -14.12
CA GLY A 302 -2.34 10.60 -15.35
C GLY A 302 -2.99 9.23 -15.19
N GLY A 303 -3.42 8.85 -13.98
CA GLY A 303 -3.96 7.53 -13.67
C GLY A 303 -2.93 6.59 -13.04
N ARG A 304 -3.36 5.34 -12.78
CA ARG A 304 -2.57 4.27 -12.16
C ARG A 304 -2.62 3.03 -13.05
N PHE A 305 -1.49 2.35 -13.19
CA PHE A 305 -1.34 1.25 -14.14
C PHE A 305 -0.69 0.02 -13.49
N GLU A 306 -1.07 -1.16 -13.96
CA GLU A 306 -0.53 -2.43 -13.52
C GLU A 306 0.19 -3.14 -14.68
N LEU A 307 1.26 -3.86 -14.36
CA LEU A 307 1.95 -4.67 -15.36
C LEU A 307 1.06 -5.86 -15.72
N ARG A 308 0.81 -6.06 -17.02
CA ARG A 308 -0.02 -7.16 -17.49
C ARG A 308 0.71 -8.50 -17.26
N PRO A 309 0.12 -9.50 -16.57
CA PRO A 309 0.84 -10.74 -16.22
C PRO A 309 1.35 -11.58 -17.41
N SER A 310 0.77 -11.41 -18.61
CA SER A 310 1.12 -12.16 -19.82
C SER A 310 1.99 -11.40 -20.81
N ASP A 311 2.25 -10.12 -20.57
CA ASP A 311 2.88 -9.22 -21.54
C ASP A 311 3.90 -8.31 -20.84
N THR A 312 4.54 -7.43 -21.60
CA THR A 312 5.62 -6.55 -21.11
C THR A 312 5.22 -5.08 -21.03
N TYR A 313 3.92 -4.78 -21.07
CA TYR A 313 3.37 -3.42 -21.03
C TYR A 313 2.37 -3.24 -19.89
N TYR A 314 2.12 -1.99 -19.54
CA TYR A 314 1.22 -1.60 -18.45
C TYR A 314 -0.19 -1.29 -18.98
N GLN A 315 -1.21 -1.67 -18.20
CA GLN A 315 -2.63 -1.44 -18.48
C GLN A 315 -3.32 -0.73 -17.32
N ASP A 316 -4.54 -0.22 -17.54
CA ASP A 316 -5.28 0.52 -16.51
C ASP A 316 -5.58 -0.31 -15.25
N ALA A 317 -5.13 0.18 -14.10
CA ALA A 317 -5.50 -0.31 -12.78
C ALA A 317 -6.80 0.35 -12.27
N GLN A 318 -7.29 -0.05 -11.10
CA GLN A 318 -8.52 0.47 -10.50
C GLN A 318 -8.26 1.12 -9.14
N ASP A 319 -8.92 2.24 -8.87
CA ASP A 319 -8.90 2.90 -7.57
C ASP A 319 -10.30 2.93 -6.97
N THR A 320 -10.36 3.10 -5.65
CA THR A 320 -11.59 3.23 -4.88
C THR A 320 -11.62 4.57 -4.15
N VAL A 321 -12.69 5.35 -4.37
CA VAL A 321 -12.97 6.55 -3.58
C VAL A 321 -14.42 6.46 -3.09
N GLY A 322 -14.60 6.52 -1.77
CA GLY A 322 -15.87 6.18 -1.13
C GLY A 322 -16.28 4.74 -1.48
N HIS A 323 -17.45 4.57 -2.10
CA HIS A 323 -17.96 3.27 -2.53
C HIS A 323 -17.80 3.00 -4.04
N VAL A 324 -17.03 3.84 -4.75
CA VAL A 324 -16.86 3.73 -6.20
C VAL A 324 -15.48 3.18 -6.53
N THR A 325 -15.44 1.94 -7.01
CA THR A 325 -14.20 1.30 -7.52
C THR A 325 -14.22 1.26 -9.04
N ASN A 326 -13.31 2.00 -9.70
CA ASN A 326 -13.20 2.02 -11.16
C ASN A 326 -11.84 2.58 -11.62
N ARG A 327 -11.44 2.28 -12.87
CA ARG A 327 -10.23 2.82 -13.51
C ARG A 327 -10.33 4.32 -13.72
N MET A 328 -11.51 4.84 -14.06
CA MET A 328 -11.75 6.29 -14.16
C MET A 328 -11.50 7.03 -12.84
N VAL A 329 -11.60 6.35 -11.68
CA VAL A 329 -11.32 6.97 -10.37
C VAL A 329 -9.84 7.31 -10.24
N THR A 330 -8.94 6.53 -10.86
CA THR A 330 -7.49 6.78 -10.82
C THR A 330 -7.10 8.17 -11.35
N VAL A 331 -7.93 8.75 -12.24
CA VAL A 331 -7.78 10.13 -12.75
C VAL A 331 -8.76 11.08 -12.06
N SER A 332 -10.06 10.75 -12.04
CA SER A 332 -11.10 11.68 -11.59
C SER A 332 -11.03 12.06 -10.10
N ARG A 333 -10.35 11.27 -9.26
CA ARG A 333 -10.12 11.60 -7.84
C ARG A 333 -9.30 12.89 -7.67
N TRP A 334 -8.49 13.26 -8.66
CA TRP A 334 -7.64 14.45 -8.63
C TRP A 334 -8.27 15.70 -9.23
N ARG A 335 -9.54 15.61 -9.69
CA ARG A 335 -10.13 16.62 -10.55
C ARG A 335 -10.15 18.02 -9.98
N GLN A 336 -10.48 18.17 -8.71
CA GLN A 336 -10.52 19.50 -8.12
C GLN A 336 -9.17 20.21 -8.26
N ALA A 337 -8.07 19.52 -7.95
CA ALA A 337 -6.74 20.08 -8.01
C ALA A 337 -6.31 20.42 -9.43
N TYR A 338 -6.40 19.49 -10.39
CA TYR A 338 -5.94 19.77 -11.76
C TYR A 338 -6.85 20.75 -12.52
N GLN A 339 -8.09 20.96 -12.07
CA GLN A 339 -8.98 21.98 -12.65
C GLN A 339 -8.69 23.36 -12.06
N ASN A 340 -8.41 23.46 -10.76
CA ASN A 340 -7.95 24.70 -10.16
C ASN A 340 -6.60 25.13 -10.74
N ASP A 341 -5.68 24.19 -10.92
CA ASP A 341 -4.36 24.44 -11.51
C ASP A 341 -4.49 24.93 -12.96
N PHE A 342 -5.42 24.35 -13.74
CA PHE A 342 -5.69 24.84 -15.09
C PHE A 342 -6.33 26.24 -15.10
N GLU A 343 -7.29 26.51 -14.21
CA GLU A 343 -7.89 27.85 -14.06
C GLU A 343 -6.82 28.90 -13.72
N ALA A 344 -5.96 28.65 -12.72
CA ALA A 344 -4.88 29.59 -12.37
C ALA A 344 -3.88 29.80 -13.51
N ARG A 345 -3.50 28.73 -14.23
CA ARG A 345 -2.62 28.85 -15.41
C ARG A 345 -3.27 29.59 -16.57
N MET A 346 -4.60 29.55 -16.68
CA MET A 346 -5.32 30.42 -17.61
C MET A 346 -5.32 31.86 -17.12
N ASP A 347 -5.46 32.13 -15.81
CA ASP A 347 -5.30 33.48 -15.24
C ASP A 347 -3.91 34.05 -15.57
N TRP A 348 -2.86 33.23 -15.52
CA TRP A 348 -1.48 33.63 -15.87
C TRP A 348 -1.33 34.12 -17.32
N THR A 349 -2.28 33.80 -18.21
CA THR A 349 -2.25 34.30 -19.59
C THR A 349 -2.62 35.78 -19.70
N VAL A 350 -3.24 36.36 -18.66
CA VAL A 350 -3.81 37.73 -18.69
C VAL A 350 -3.50 38.58 -17.47
N LEU A 351 -3.30 37.97 -16.30
CA LEU A 351 -3.05 38.66 -15.04
C LEU A 351 -1.56 38.91 -14.84
N SER A 352 -1.25 39.77 -13.85
CA SER A 352 0.11 39.93 -13.35
C SER A 352 0.38 38.92 -12.25
N TYR A 353 1.66 38.70 -11.91
CA TYR A 353 2.04 37.81 -10.80
C TYR A 353 1.24 38.05 -9.53
N VAL A 354 1.12 39.32 -9.08
CA VAL A 354 0.45 39.65 -7.81
C VAL A 354 -1.08 39.55 -7.84
N ASP A 355 -1.67 39.38 -9.03
CA ASP A 355 -3.12 39.29 -9.21
C ASP A 355 -3.58 37.84 -9.50
N ALA A 356 -2.66 36.89 -9.63
CA ALA A 356 -2.96 35.47 -9.84
C ALA A 356 -2.37 34.61 -8.71
N ASN A 357 -2.92 33.42 -8.51
CA ASN A 357 -2.43 32.48 -7.50
C ASN A 357 -1.32 31.56 -8.05
N HIS A 358 -0.44 31.04 -7.20
CA HIS A 358 0.59 30.06 -7.52
C HIS A 358 0.65 28.93 -6.50
N ASN A 359 1.09 27.74 -6.93
CA ASN A 359 1.07 26.57 -6.06
C ASN A 359 1.97 26.75 -4.82
N PRO A 360 1.54 26.26 -3.66
CA PRO A 360 2.37 26.29 -2.46
C PRO A 360 3.63 25.43 -2.63
N THR A 361 4.73 25.81 -1.98
CA THR A 361 5.97 25.02 -1.97
C THR A 361 6.03 24.18 -0.70
N ILE A 362 6.02 22.86 -0.87
CA ILE A 362 6.16 21.91 0.24
C ILE A 362 7.63 21.86 0.67
N ILE A 363 7.89 22.02 1.97
CA ILE A 363 9.23 21.92 2.56
C ILE A 363 9.17 20.89 3.68
N VAL A 364 9.88 19.78 3.49
CA VAL A 364 9.97 18.65 4.42
C VAL A 364 11.42 18.14 4.44
N ASP A 365 11.96 17.88 5.63
CA ASP A 365 13.34 17.37 5.81
C ASP A 365 13.46 15.85 5.57
N GLN A 366 12.34 15.13 5.68
CA GLN A 366 12.27 13.68 5.48
C GLN A 366 12.36 13.32 3.99
N GLU A 367 13.23 12.37 3.66
CA GLU A 367 13.34 11.84 2.30
C GLU A 367 12.01 11.18 1.86
N PRO A 368 11.58 11.36 0.59
CA PRO A 368 10.31 10.79 0.08
C PRO A 368 10.24 9.26 0.07
N VAL A 369 11.38 8.56 0.07
CA VAL A 369 11.43 7.10 0.09
C VAL A 369 12.39 6.68 1.18
N PHE A 370 11.88 5.95 2.17
CA PHE A 370 12.68 5.54 3.32
C PHE A 370 12.16 4.25 3.94
N THR A 371 13.00 3.66 4.79
CA THR A 371 12.71 2.42 5.50
C THR A 371 12.62 2.67 6.98
N VAL A 372 11.68 2.01 7.64
CA VAL A 372 11.50 2.05 9.09
C VAL A 372 11.25 0.64 9.62
N ASP A 373 11.58 0.42 10.88
CA ASP A 373 11.18 -0.81 11.56
C ASP A 373 9.70 -0.74 11.94
N ALA A 374 9.03 -1.87 11.90
CA ALA A 374 7.71 -2.04 12.47
C ALA A 374 7.65 -1.50 13.91
N GLY A 375 6.52 -0.91 14.29
CA GLY A 375 6.29 -0.30 15.60
C GLY A 375 7.19 0.90 15.94
N SER A 376 8.01 1.41 15.02
CA SER A 376 8.75 2.66 15.21
C SER A 376 7.86 3.88 14.98
N ILE A 377 8.15 5.00 15.64
CA ILE A 377 7.43 6.25 15.41
C ILE A 377 7.98 6.90 14.14
N VAL A 378 7.11 7.10 13.16
CA VAL A 378 7.36 7.91 11.96
C VAL A 378 6.83 9.31 12.22
N SER A 379 7.67 10.33 12.03
CA SER A 379 7.27 11.73 12.13
C SER A 379 7.75 12.50 10.91
N ILE A 380 6.83 13.20 10.25
CA ILE A 380 7.09 13.97 9.03
C ILE A 380 6.60 15.40 9.27
N ASP A 381 7.53 16.35 9.21
CA ASP A 381 7.27 17.77 9.47
C ASP A 381 7.28 18.57 8.17
N ALA A 382 6.10 19.09 7.79
CA ALA A 382 5.89 19.97 6.65
C ALA A 382 5.60 21.42 7.08
N SER A 383 5.78 21.77 8.35
CA SER A 383 5.45 23.10 8.93
C SER A 383 6.27 24.24 8.34
N HIS A 384 7.37 23.93 7.65
CA HIS A 384 8.19 24.88 6.93
C HIS A 384 7.70 25.18 5.51
N SER A 385 6.64 24.51 5.03
CA SER A 385 6.03 24.79 3.73
C SER A 385 5.59 26.26 3.63
N ILE A 386 5.70 26.82 2.43
CA ILE A 386 5.45 28.25 2.19
C ILE A 386 4.53 28.45 1.00
N ASP A 387 3.92 29.63 0.98
CA ASP A 387 3.17 30.15 -0.15
C ASP A 387 3.85 31.42 -0.68
N SER A 388 4.01 31.54 -2.01
CA SER A 388 4.68 32.70 -2.62
C SER A 388 3.81 33.95 -2.66
N ASP A 389 2.49 33.77 -2.67
CA ASP A 389 1.49 34.83 -2.75
C ASP A 389 1.10 35.35 -1.35
N GLY A 390 1.44 34.58 -0.33
CA GLY A 390 1.24 34.89 1.08
C GLY A 390 -0.07 34.32 1.63
N ASP A 391 -0.65 33.35 0.95
CA ASP A 391 -1.88 32.67 1.31
C ASP A 391 -1.66 31.70 2.49
N ASN A 392 -2.74 31.37 3.19
CA ASN A 392 -2.69 30.41 4.30
C ASN A 392 -2.68 28.98 3.77
N LEU A 393 -1.88 28.13 4.41
CA LEU A 393 -1.76 26.72 4.02
C LEU A 393 -2.63 25.82 4.89
N SER A 394 -3.31 24.89 4.24
CA SER A 394 -3.93 23.73 4.84
C SER A 394 -3.19 22.46 4.43
N PHE A 395 -3.10 21.52 5.36
CA PHE A 395 -2.37 20.26 5.19
C PHE A 395 -3.40 19.13 5.25
N ASN A 396 -3.24 18.12 4.41
CA ASN A 396 -4.08 16.93 4.44
C ASN A 396 -3.23 15.69 4.11
N TRP A 397 -3.19 14.76 5.05
CA TRP A 397 -2.47 13.50 4.97
C TRP A 397 -3.45 12.36 4.75
N TYR A 398 -3.17 11.50 3.78
CA TYR A 398 -3.95 10.27 3.63
C TYR A 398 -3.12 9.10 3.14
N TYR A 399 -3.52 7.93 3.60
CA TYR A 399 -3.00 6.65 3.16
C TYR A 399 -3.55 6.31 1.77
N TYR A 400 -2.66 6.17 0.78
CA TYR A 400 -3.01 5.72 -0.55
C TYR A 400 -2.89 4.19 -0.60
N HIS A 401 -3.98 3.52 -0.28
CA HIS A 401 -4.04 2.06 -0.12
C HIS A 401 -3.73 1.30 -1.41
N GLU A 402 -4.29 1.71 -2.55
CA GLU A 402 -4.20 0.92 -3.79
C GLU A 402 -2.79 0.66 -4.35
N PRO A 403 -1.80 1.59 -4.23
CA PRO A 403 -0.40 1.32 -4.56
C PRO A 403 0.40 0.67 -3.42
N SER A 404 -0.15 0.58 -2.20
CA SER A 404 0.52 0.03 -1.03
C SER A 404 0.45 -1.50 -1.00
N THR A 405 1.46 -2.14 -0.41
CA THR A 405 1.40 -3.60 -0.16
C THR A 405 0.84 -3.92 1.22
N TYR A 406 0.90 -2.97 2.16
CA TYR A 406 0.26 -3.12 3.47
C TYR A 406 -1.27 -3.26 3.29
N PRO A 407 -1.87 -4.41 3.68
CA PRO A 407 -3.23 -4.74 3.26
C PRO A 407 -4.31 -4.01 4.07
N ASP A 408 -3.99 -3.63 5.30
CA ASP A 408 -4.95 -3.14 6.29
C ASP A 408 -5.11 -1.61 6.27
N VAL A 409 -6.07 -1.12 7.05
CA VAL A 409 -6.26 0.31 7.26
C VAL A 409 -5.08 0.86 8.06
N LEU A 410 -4.46 1.93 7.57
CA LEU A 410 -3.48 2.68 8.34
C LEU A 410 -4.19 3.78 9.13
N HIS A 411 -4.22 3.65 10.45
CA HIS A 411 -4.76 4.68 11.33
C HIS A 411 -3.77 5.85 11.41
N LEU A 412 -4.24 7.03 11.03
CA LEU A 412 -3.47 8.27 11.07
C LEU A 412 -4.27 9.29 11.88
N ASP A 413 -3.66 9.78 12.95
CA ASP A 413 -4.19 10.88 13.75
C ASP A 413 -3.74 12.22 13.18
N ASP A 414 -4.49 13.29 13.51
CA ASP A 414 -4.14 14.66 13.16
C ASP A 414 -3.79 14.88 11.67
N THR A 415 -4.52 14.21 10.77
CA THR A 415 -4.27 14.25 9.32
C THR A 415 -4.39 15.63 8.69
N ASN A 416 -4.90 16.64 9.41
CA ASN A 416 -4.95 18.03 8.95
C ASN A 416 -3.80 18.92 9.51
N SER A 417 -2.87 18.34 10.26
CA SER A 417 -1.72 19.02 10.85
C SER A 417 -0.58 19.18 9.85
N SER A 418 0.20 20.25 10.00
CA SER A 418 1.47 20.42 9.27
C SER A 418 2.55 19.40 9.65
N VAL A 419 2.37 18.68 10.77
CA VAL A 419 3.23 17.58 11.20
C VAL A 419 2.37 16.33 11.37
N LEU A 420 2.73 15.25 10.69
CA LEU A 420 2.14 13.93 10.89
C LEU A 420 3.07 13.10 11.77
N SER A 421 2.50 12.39 12.74
CA SER A 421 3.20 11.39 13.53
C SER A 421 2.32 10.15 13.65
N PHE A 422 2.86 8.97 13.36
CA PHE A 422 2.16 7.71 13.54
C PHE A 422 3.15 6.59 13.85
N THR A 423 2.66 5.49 14.43
CA THR A 423 3.46 4.29 14.66
C THR A 423 3.41 3.43 13.42
N ALA A 424 4.56 3.08 12.84
CA ALA A 424 4.63 2.15 11.73
C ALA A 424 3.96 0.82 12.13
N PRO A 425 3.09 0.23 11.29
CA PRO A 425 2.36 -0.97 11.68
C PRO A 425 3.30 -2.15 11.91
N GLU A 426 2.85 -3.10 12.71
CA GLU A 426 3.54 -4.39 12.82
C GLU A 426 3.36 -5.19 11.54
N VAL A 427 4.46 -5.75 11.03
CA VAL A 427 4.45 -6.52 9.77
C VAL A 427 5.34 -7.76 9.91
N THR A 428 4.93 -8.88 9.29
CA THR A 428 5.68 -10.16 9.31
C THR A 428 6.59 -10.34 8.10
N THR A 429 6.36 -9.54 7.05
CA THR A 429 7.21 -9.41 5.86
C THR A 429 7.33 -7.94 5.52
N VAL A 430 8.32 -7.54 4.73
CA VAL A 430 8.47 -6.14 4.34
C VAL A 430 7.21 -5.67 3.61
N GLN A 431 6.59 -4.62 4.13
CA GLN A 431 5.44 -3.97 3.51
C GLN A 431 5.79 -2.54 3.09
N THR A 432 5.08 -2.03 2.11
CA THR A 432 5.21 -0.65 1.64
C THR A 432 3.91 0.09 1.91
N ILE A 433 4.05 1.29 2.46
CA ILE A 433 2.98 2.24 2.74
C ILE A 433 3.21 3.46 1.87
N HIS A 434 2.20 3.81 1.07
CA HIS A 434 2.16 5.05 0.32
C HIS A 434 1.32 6.07 1.09
N LEU A 435 1.98 7.12 1.57
CA LEU A 435 1.34 8.24 2.24
C LEU A 435 1.41 9.47 1.32
N ILE A 436 0.31 10.20 1.19
CA ILE A 436 0.27 11.45 0.43
C ILE A 436 0.03 12.61 1.38
N LEU A 437 0.91 13.61 1.28
CA LEU A 437 0.65 14.97 1.74
C LEU A 437 0.09 15.78 0.57
N SER A 438 -1.08 16.39 0.76
CA SER A 438 -1.55 17.51 -0.06
C SER A 438 -1.50 18.79 0.76
N VAL A 439 -0.82 19.82 0.26
CA VAL A 439 -0.81 21.17 0.83
C VAL A 439 -1.61 22.07 -0.09
N ILE A 440 -2.61 22.74 0.46
CA ILE A 440 -3.58 23.54 -0.29
C ILE A 440 -3.58 24.97 0.26
N ASP A 441 -3.36 25.95 -0.60
CA ASP A 441 -3.48 27.37 -0.25
C ASP A 441 -4.95 27.82 -0.09
N ASP A 442 -5.17 29.02 0.42
CA ASP A 442 -6.49 29.68 0.45
C ASP A 442 -6.68 30.75 -0.64
N GLY A 443 -5.85 30.72 -1.69
CA GLY A 443 -5.90 31.59 -2.85
C GLY A 443 -7.11 31.33 -3.77
N THR A 444 -7.18 32.00 -4.91
CA THR A 444 -8.31 31.83 -5.86
C THR A 444 -7.82 31.63 -7.29
N PRO A 445 -8.08 30.44 -7.89
CA PRO A 445 -8.60 29.23 -7.26
C PRO A 445 -7.60 28.64 -6.24
N ASN A 446 -8.04 27.79 -5.31
CA ASN A 446 -7.12 27.14 -4.37
C ASN A 446 -6.18 26.19 -5.10
N LEU A 447 -4.86 26.33 -4.96
CA LEU A 447 -3.90 25.44 -5.61
C LEU A 447 -3.37 24.39 -4.63
N THR A 448 -3.07 23.22 -5.18
CA THR A 448 -2.59 22.07 -4.41
C THR A 448 -1.22 21.65 -4.88
N SER A 449 -0.31 21.47 -3.94
CA SER A 449 0.95 20.76 -4.14
C SER A 449 0.91 19.44 -3.39
N TYR A 450 1.66 18.45 -3.88
CA TYR A 450 1.71 17.13 -3.27
C TYR A 450 3.14 16.71 -2.93
N GLN A 451 3.26 15.87 -1.91
CA GLN A 451 4.45 15.08 -1.64
C GLN A 451 4.01 13.67 -1.28
N ARG A 452 4.44 12.69 -2.08
CA ARG A 452 4.32 11.27 -1.73
C ARG A 452 5.48 10.83 -0.86
N PHE A 453 5.17 10.03 0.16
CA PHE A 453 6.13 9.25 0.92
C PHE A 453 5.88 7.75 0.69
N VAL A 454 6.94 7.01 0.38
CA VAL A 454 6.92 5.55 0.24
C VAL A 454 7.75 4.97 1.36
N ILE A 455 7.07 4.39 2.33
CA ILE A 455 7.65 3.92 3.59
C ILE A 455 7.72 2.41 3.51
N SER A 456 8.93 1.86 3.46
CA SER A 456 9.15 0.42 3.58
C SER A 456 9.20 0.08 5.07
N VAL A 457 8.20 -0.64 5.56
CA VAL A 457 8.16 -1.12 6.93
C VAL A 457 8.78 -2.51 6.94
N GLU A 458 9.93 -2.63 7.59
CA GLU A 458 10.56 -3.93 7.82
C GLU A 458 9.98 -4.55 9.09
N PRO A 459 9.73 -5.87 9.11
CA PRO A 459 9.44 -6.57 10.36
C PRO A 459 10.49 -6.21 11.38
N ARG A 460 10.10 -5.96 12.64
CA ARG A 460 11.09 -5.76 13.71
C ARG A 460 12.02 -6.97 13.70
N ASN A 461 13.26 -6.74 13.28
CA ASN A 461 14.33 -7.64 13.63
C ASN A 461 14.42 -7.54 15.16
N THR A 462 13.92 -8.55 15.85
CA THR A 462 14.31 -8.83 17.24
C THR A 462 15.77 -9.27 17.23
N SER A 463 16.67 -8.38 16.80
CA SER A 463 18.09 -8.51 17.02
C SER A 463 18.30 -8.39 18.51
N ILE A 464 18.43 -9.53 19.19
CA ILE A 464 18.98 -9.58 20.53
C ILE A 464 20.37 -8.96 20.45
N ASP A 465 20.57 -7.82 21.11
CA ASP A 465 21.91 -7.23 21.27
C ASP A 465 22.72 -8.12 22.24
N LEU A 466 23.51 -9.02 21.67
CA LEU A 466 24.36 -9.97 22.40
C LEU A 466 25.56 -9.30 23.11
N ASN A 467 25.71 -7.97 23.05
CA ASN A 467 26.82 -7.24 23.67
C ASN A 467 26.60 -6.83 25.12
N THR A 468 25.47 -7.19 25.74
CA THR A 468 25.32 -7.07 27.20
C THR A 468 25.73 -8.38 27.86
N GLU A 469 26.45 -8.31 28.98
CA GLU A 469 27.06 -9.45 29.72
C GLU A 469 26.04 -10.46 30.31
N ALA A 470 24.86 -10.65 29.69
CA ALA A 470 23.68 -11.29 30.25
C ALA A 470 22.99 -12.24 29.25
N VAL A 471 23.73 -13.15 28.59
CA VAL A 471 23.14 -14.21 27.76
C VAL A 471 23.37 -15.58 28.42
N GLN A 472 22.30 -16.34 28.67
CA GLN A 472 22.41 -17.72 29.16
C GLN A 472 22.65 -18.66 27.98
N GLN A 473 23.74 -19.43 28.02
CA GLN A 473 24.06 -20.45 27.00
C GLN A 473 23.14 -21.67 27.12
N GLY A 474 22.79 -22.25 25.98
CA GLY A 474 21.93 -23.43 25.86
C GLY A 474 20.63 -23.16 25.11
N ILE A 475 19.77 -24.18 25.05
CA ILE A 475 18.49 -24.15 24.34
C ILE A 475 17.39 -24.70 25.26
N THR A 476 16.22 -24.07 25.28
CA THR A 476 15.10 -24.49 26.12
C THR A 476 14.51 -25.75 25.53
N ALA A 477 14.40 -26.82 26.32
CA ALA A 477 13.83 -28.09 25.94
C ALA A 477 12.53 -28.34 26.71
N GLN A 478 11.42 -28.43 26.00
CA GLN A 478 10.12 -28.81 26.53
C GLN A 478 9.84 -30.26 26.17
N TYR A 479 9.66 -31.11 27.18
CA TYR A 479 9.39 -32.54 27.00
C TYR A 479 7.92 -32.83 27.23
N PHE A 480 7.29 -33.50 26.29
CA PHE A 480 5.86 -33.80 26.28
C PHE A 480 5.64 -35.30 26.24
N SER A 481 4.63 -35.78 26.97
CA SER A 481 4.10 -37.13 26.74
C SER A 481 3.27 -37.13 25.45
N GLY A 482 3.35 -38.22 24.68
CA GLY A 482 2.69 -38.31 23.38
C GLY A 482 3.52 -37.76 22.21
N MET A 483 3.15 -38.13 20.98
CA MET A 483 3.92 -37.83 19.76
C MET A 483 3.55 -36.48 19.14
N GLN A 484 2.52 -35.79 19.65
CA GLN A 484 2.01 -34.53 19.09
C GLN A 484 1.96 -33.42 20.14
N PHE A 485 2.96 -33.37 21.02
CA PHE A 485 3.08 -32.39 22.11
C PHE A 485 1.88 -32.41 23.07
N ASP A 486 1.31 -33.59 23.32
CA ASP A 486 -0.01 -33.73 23.95
C ASP A 486 -0.07 -33.19 25.40
N GLU A 487 0.87 -33.56 26.26
CA GLU A 487 0.94 -33.04 27.65
C GLU A 487 2.38 -32.71 28.05
N LEU A 488 2.63 -31.45 28.43
CA LEU A 488 3.94 -30.99 28.89
C LEU A 488 4.31 -31.64 30.23
N VAL A 489 5.42 -32.38 30.26
CA VAL A 489 5.92 -33.05 31.47
C VAL A 489 6.96 -32.20 32.18
N THR A 490 7.90 -31.60 31.46
CA THR A 490 8.92 -30.73 32.05
C THR A 490 9.54 -29.77 31.04
N THR A 491 10.23 -28.75 31.57
CA THR A 491 11.06 -27.84 30.80
C THR A 491 12.44 -27.75 31.45
N GLN A 492 13.49 -27.86 30.64
CA GLN A 492 14.87 -27.70 31.08
C GLN A 492 15.70 -26.95 30.03
N ILE A 493 16.97 -26.70 30.33
CA ILE A 493 17.93 -26.12 29.38
C ILE A 493 18.93 -27.20 29.02
N ASP A 494 18.98 -27.52 27.73
CA ASP A 494 19.96 -28.43 27.18
C ASP A 494 21.14 -27.63 26.60
N PRO A 495 22.39 -28.07 26.79
CA PRO A 495 23.55 -27.38 26.24
C PRO A 495 23.61 -27.52 24.70
N ASN A 496 23.09 -28.61 24.14
CA ASN A 496 23.09 -28.88 22.72
C ASN A 496 22.01 -29.94 22.39
N ILE A 497 21.82 -30.22 21.10
CA ILE A 497 20.92 -31.28 20.62
C ILE A 497 21.77 -32.42 20.03
N ASP A 498 22.23 -33.31 20.91
CA ASP A 498 22.96 -34.54 20.58
C ASP A 498 22.61 -35.64 21.60
N PHE A 499 21.49 -36.30 21.34
CA PHE A 499 20.89 -37.26 22.25
C PHE A 499 20.80 -38.66 21.63
N ILE A 500 21.28 -39.66 22.36
CA ILE A 500 21.14 -41.07 22.03
C ILE A 500 20.56 -41.76 23.27
N TRP A 501 19.24 -41.84 23.35
CA TRP A 501 18.54 -42.47 24.47
C TRP A 501 18.45 -43.99 24.32
N GLY A 502 18.41 -44.50 23.07
CA GLY A 502 18.14 -45.92 22.84
C GLY A 502 16.76 -46.29 23.39
N GLU A 503 16.65 -47.40 24.11
CA GLU A 503 15.37 -47.84 24.73
C GLU A 503 15.15 -47.25 26.15
N GLU A 504 15.93 -46.23 26.54
CA GLU A 504 15.78 -45.55 27.85
C GLU A 504 14.88 -44.31 27.76
N SER A 505 14.29 -43.91 28.89
CA SER A 505 13.47 -42.70 28.97
C SER A 505 14.29 -41.43 28.77
N PRO A 506 13.77 -40.41 28.07
CA PRO A 506 14.48 -39.15 27.85
C PRO A 506 14.72 -38.38 29.16
N ILE A 507 13.76 -38.50 30.08
CA ILE A 507 13.85 -38.04 31.48
C ILE A 507 13.17 -39.06 32.41
N PRO A 508 13.57 -39.17 33.68
CA PRO A 508 13.05 -40.20 34.61
C PRO A 508 11.54 -40.21 34.82
N SER A 509 10.84 -39.10 34.57
CA SER A 509 9.39 -38.94 34.73
C SER A 509 8.57 -39.31 33.49
N MET A 510 9.21 -39.75 32.40
CA MET A 510 8.56 -40.06 31.13
C MET A 510 8.70 -41.53 30.71
N PRO A 511 7.74 -42.08 29.97
CA PRO A 511 7.93 -43.37 29.31
C PRO A 511 9.07 -43.30 28.27
N PRO A 512 9.73 -44.43 27.97
CA PRO A 512 10.78 -44.51 26.95
C PRO A 512 10.26 -44.44 25.51
N ASP A 513 8.96 -44.67 25.33
CA ASP A 513 8.27 -44.65 24.04
C ASP A 513 7.14 -43.61 24.10
N ILE A 514 6.68 -43.15 22.94
CA ILE A 514 5.53 -42.23 22.79
C ILE A 514 5.77 -40.92 23.54
N PHE A 515 6.78 -40.18 23.09
CA PHE A 515 7.09 -38.86 23.61
C PHE A 515 7.48 -37.89 22.50
N SER A 516 7.44 -36.60 22.80
CA SER A 516 7.91 -35.55 21.90
C SER A 516 8.68 -34.49 22.67
N VAL A 517 9.57 -33.81 21.98
CA VAL A 517 10.40 -32.75 22.55
C VAL A 517 10.43 -31.57 21.59
N ARG A 518 10.27 -30.36 22.14
CA ARG A 518 10.47 -29.11 21.41
C ARG A 518 11.62 -28.35 22.04
N TRP A 519 12.66 -28.12 21.25
CA TRP A 519 13.73 -27.20 21.61
C TRP A 519 13.48 -25.83 20.99
N SER A 520 13.61 -24.76 21.77
CA SER A 520 13.49 -23.38 21.32
C SER A 520 14.58 -22.49 21.90
N GLY A 521 15.11 -21.59 21.09
CA GLY A 521 16.17 -20.67 21.49
C GLY A 521 16.69 -19.87 20.31
N TRP A 522 17.94 -19.42 20.40
CA TRP A 522 18.59 -18.64 19.35
C TRP A 522 19.92 -19.29 18.96
N ILE A 523 20.23 -19.26 17.67
CA ILE A 523 21.54 -19.60 17.13
C ILE A 523 22.27 -18.38 16.60
N VAL A 524 23.59 -18.33 16.75
CA VAL A 524 24.43 -17.24 16.23
C VAL A 524 25.52 -17.84 15.34
N PRO A 525 25.49 -17.64 14.01
CA PRO A 525 26.52 -18.10 13.10
C PRO A 525 27.77 -17.22 13.24
N GLU A 526 28.95 -17.81 13.05
CA GLU A 526 30.21 -17.06 13.08
C GLU A 526 30.57 -16.39 11.74
N ALA A 527 29.97 -16.84 10.63
CA ALA A 527 30.26 -16.38 9.29
C ALA A 527 28.98 -16.01 8.52
N SER A 528 29.05 -15.01 7.64
CA SER A 528 27.93 -14.65 6.75
C SER A 528 27.95 -15.54 5.52
N GLU A 529 27.29 -16.69 5.58
CA GLU A 529 27.40 -17.76 4.58
C GLU A 529 26.09 -18.55 4.45
N ASN A 530 26.02 -19.42 3.44
CA ASN A 530 24.96 -20.42 3.34
C ASN A 530 25.29 -21.60 4.27
N TYR A 531 24.48 -21.78 5.31
CA TYR A 531 24.57 -22.89 6.24
C TYR A 531 23.70 -24.05 5.77
N THR A 532 24.21 -25.27 5.90
CA THR A 532 23.45 -26.51 5.76
C THR A 532 23.27 -27.12 7.14
N PHE A 533 22.03 -27.28 7.59
CA PHE A 533 21.69 -28.01 8.80
C PHE A 533 21.43 -29.47 8.47
N TYR A 534 21.85 -30.38 9.35
CA TYR A 534 21.62 -31.81 9.27
C TYR A 534 20.98 -32.29 10.57
N THR A 535 19.96 -33.11 10.47
CA THR A 535 19.41 -33.86 11.60
C THR A 535 19.63 -35.35 11.40
N ILE A 536 19.90 -36.10 12.46
CA ILE A 536 19.79 -37.55 12.48
C ILE A 536 18.74 -37.87 13.54
N ALA A 537 17.57 -38.35 13.12
CA ALA A 537 16.43 -38.61 14.02
C ALA A 537 15.92 -40.05 13.83
N ASP A 538 15.72 -40.79 14.94
CA ASP A 538 14.83 -41.96 14.98
C ASP A 538 13.39 -41.45 15.11
N ASP A 539 12.51 -41.90 14.24
CA ASP A 539 11.21 -41.30 13.96
C ASP A 539 11.27 -39.89 13.35
N GLY A 540 10.57 -38.89 13.93
CA GLY A 540 10.23 -37.65 13.22
C GLY A 540 10.90 -36.39 13.76
N VAL A 541 11.25 -35.47 12.87
CA VAL A 541 11.89 -34.19 13.19
C VAL A 541 11.43 -33.04 12.29
N ARG A 542 11.25 -31.85 12.86
CA ARG A 542 11.13 -30.59 12.13
C ARG A 542 12.14 -29.57 12.65
N LEU A 543 12.69 -28.76 11.75
CA LEU A 543 13.62 -27.67 12.10
C LEU A 543 13.16 -26.38 11.43
N TYR A 544 13.00 -25.35 12.25
CA TYR A 544 12.72 -23.98 11.83
C TYR A 544 13.89 -23.08 12.22
N ILE A 545 14.31 -22.21 11.30
CA ILE A 545 15.26 -21.13 11.57
C ILE A 545 14.58 -19.82 11.18
N ASN A 546 14.50 -18.87 12.12
CA ASN A 546 13.82 -17.60 11.95
C ASN A 546 12.37 -17.74 11.45
N GLY A 547 11.64 -18.71 12.00
CA GLY A 547 10.26 -19.05 11.58
C GLY A 547 10.14 -19.82 10.26
N GLN A 548 11.22 -19.94 9.48
CA GLN A 548 11.21 -20.69 8.22
C GLN A 548 11.45 -22.18 8.46
N LEU A 549 10.51 -23.04 8.06
CA LEU A 549 10.67 -24.49 8.06
C LEU A 549 11.72 -24.92 7.01
N ILE A 550 12.87 -25.45 7.48
CA ILE A 550 13.98 -25.87 6.61
C ILE A 550 14.21 -27.38 6.60
N ILE A 551 13.71 -28.12 7.59
CA ILE A 551 13.65 -29.59 7.58
C ILE A 551 12.24 -29.99 8.03
N ASP A 552 11.56 -30.80 7.22
CA ASP A 552 10.25 -31.36 7.53
C ASP A 552 10.24 -32.87 7.26
N ASP A 553 10.52 -33.64 8.29
CA ASP A 553 10.60 -35.10 8.23
C ASP A 553 9.80 -35.70 9.40
N TRP A 554 8.48 -35.49 9.40
CA TRP A 554 7.58 -35.89 10.49
C TRP A 554 6.99 -37.30 10.29
N GLU A 555 7.81 -38.28 9.90
CA GLU A 555 7.38 -39.68 9.70
C GLU A 555 8.06 -40.64 10.67
N GLY A 556 7.34 -41.65 11.16
CA GLY A 556 7.94 -42.70 11.99
C GLY A 556 8.81 -43.68 11.19
N GLY A 557 9.94 -44.10 11.74
CA GLY A 557 10.87 -45.05 11.13
C GLY A 557 12.29 -44.95 11.70
N ALA A 558 13.16 -45.90 11.33
CA ALA A 558 14.54 -45.99 11.82
C ALA A 558 15.37 -44.71 11.61
N PRO A 559 16.49 -44.53 12.36
CA PRO A 559 17.28 -43.30 12.33
C PRO A 559 17.72 -42.91 10.92
N ARG A 560 17.42 -41.68 10.52
CA ARG A 560 17.77 -41.17 9.18
C ARG A 560 18.23 -39.73 9.20
N GLU A 561 19.07 -39.41 8.20
CA GLU A 561 19.58 -38.05 8.00
C GLU A 561 18.62 -37.23 7.15
N SER A 562 18.26 -36.05 7.65
CA SER A 562 17.54 -35.00 6.91
C SER A 562 18.37 -33.72 6.89
N ARG A 563 18.20 -32.87 5.87
CA ARG A 563 19.00 -31.64 5.71
C ARG A 563 18.25 -30.50 5.03
N GLY A 564 18.58 -29.28 5.43
CA GLY A 564 18.05 -28.02 4.89
C GLY A 564 19.13 -26.95 4.79
N THR A 565 18.94 -25.97 3.92
CA THR A 565 19.92 -24.88 3.73
C THR A 565 19.28 -23.50 3.91
N ILE A 566 19.98 -22.58 4.56
CA ILE A 566 19.56 -21.19 4.76
C ILE A 566 20.77 -20.24 4.76
N SER A 567 20.59 -19.03 4.25
CA SER A 567 21.62 -17.98 4.30
C SER A 567 21.57 -17.28 5.66
N LEU A 568 22.69 -17.26 6.38
CA LEU A 568 22.81 -16.61 7.69
C LEU A 568 23.93 -15.57 7.68
N GLN A 569 23.83 -14.55 8.54
CA GLN A 569 24.80 -13.47 8.70
C GLN A 569 25.58 -13.60 10.00
N ALA A 570 26.91 -13.48 9.94
CA ALA A 570 27.81 -13.56 11.08
C ALA A 570 27.37 -12.65 12.22
N GLY A 571 27.27 -13.20 13.43
CA GLY A 571 26.94 -12.45 14.64
C GLY A 571 25.46 -12.06 14.78
N GLN A 572 24.60 -12.35 13.80
CA GLN A 572 23.17 -12.13 13.90
C GLN A 572 22.50 -13.32 14.62
N PRO A 573 21.75 -13.10 15.71
CA PRO A 573 20.95 -14.17 16.31
C PRO A 573 19.77 -14.53 15.41
N TYR A 574 19.52 -15.82 15.22
CA TYR A 574 18.35 -16.36 14.53
C TYR A 574 17.59 -17.27 15.47
N SER A 575 16.27 -17.15 15.55
CA SER A 575 15.49 -18.08 16.34
C SER A 575 15.61 -19.49 15.76
N ILE A 576 15.67 -20.49 16.63
CA ILE A 576 15.68 -21.90 16.26
C ILE A 576 14.55 -22.61 16.99
N ILE A 577 13.79 -23.42 16.25
CA ILE A 577 12.85 -24.40 16.81
C ILE A 577 13.19 -25.76 16.23
N VAL A 578 13.44 -26.73 17.10
CA VAL A 578 13.58 -28.14 16.73
C VAL A 578 12.48 -28.92 17.40
N GLU A 579 11.72 -29.65 16.61
CA GLU A 579 10.65 -30.50 17.07
C GLU A 579 10.99 -31.95 16.78
N TYR A 580 10.71 -32.84 17.71
CA TYR A 580 11.01 -34.26 17.63
C TYR A 580 9.90 -35.10 18.24
N PHE A 581 9.65 -36.28 17.68
CA PHE A 581 8.89 -37.32 18.38
C PHE A 581 9.57 -38.68 18.28
N GLU A 582 9.37 -39.47 19.32
CA GLU A 582 9.65 -40.90 19.38
C GLU A 582 8.32 -41.67 19.50
N ASN A 583 8.16 -42.70 18.69
CA ASN A 583 7.02 -43.60 18.71
C ASN A 583 7.33 -44.85 19.52
N ILE A 584 8.24 -45.70 19.04
CA ILE A 584 8.58 -46.97 19.69
C ILE A 584 10.03 -47.40 19.45
N ARG A 585 10.63 -48.00 20.48
CA ARG A 585 11.96 -48.62 20.55
C ARG A 585 13.08 -47.64 20.85
N GLY A 586 13.90 -47.32 19.86
CA GLY A 586 15.15 -46.62 20.08
C GLY A 586 14.93 -45.14 19.76
N ALA A 587 15.34 -44.24 20.64
CA ALA A 587 15.29 -42.81 20.38
C ALA A 587 16.69 -42.22 20.19
N GLU A 588 16.89 -41.45 19.12
CA GLU A 588 18.10 -40.65 18.84
C GLU A 588 17.70 -39.36 18.12
N LEU A 589 18.29 -38.23 18.52
CA LEU A 589 18.24 -36.98 17.78
C LEU A 589 19.60 -36.27 17.86
N ARG A 590 20.18 -35.94 16.71
CA ARG A 590 21.38 -35.09 16.60
C ARG A 590 21.14 -33.93 15.64
N LEU A 591 21.59 -32.73 16.00
CA LEU A 591 21.61 -31.54 15.14
C LEU A 591 23.05 -31.12 14.83
N GLU A 592 23.37 -31.02 13.55
CA GLU A 592 24.67 -30.62 13.02
C GLU A 592 24.52 -29.49 11.99
N TRP A 593 25.59 -28.75 11.74
CA TRP A 593 25.62 -27.74 10.68
C TRP A 593 26.95 -27.75 9.92
N SER A 594 26.98 -27.13 8.75
CA SER A 594 28.20 -26.83 8.01
C SER A 594 28.01 -25.60 7.11
N SER A 595 29.10 -24.92 6.76
CA SER A 595 29.14 -23.81 5.80
C SER A 595 30.47 -23.86 5.02
N PRO A 596 30.73 -22.96 4.05
CA PRO A 596 32.06 -22.85 3.43
C PRO A 596 33.21 -22.69 4.43
N SER A 597 32.99 -22.00 5.55
CA SER A 597 33.98 -21.78 6.61
C SER A 597 33.85 -22.74 7.80
N VAL A 598 32.70 -23.39 7.99
CA VAL A 598 32.42 -24.33 9.08
C VAL A 598 32.41 -25.77 8.57
N ILE A 599 33.38 -26.59 9.00
CA ILE A 599 33.35 -28.03 8.72
C ILE A 599 32.14 -28.67 9.43
N ARG A 600 31.53 -29.69 8.82
CA ARG A 600 30.34 -30.35 9.40
C ARG A 600 30.61 -30.83 10.84
N GLU A 601 29.85 -30.31 11.79
CA GLU A 601 29.99 -30.59 13.23
C GLU A 601 28.64 -30.47 13.96
N ILE A 602 28.57 -31.04 15.16
CA ILE A 602 27.45 -30.84 16.09
C ILE A 602 27.43 -29.38 16.53
N ILE A 603 26.25 -28.77 16.55
CA ILE A 603 26.12 -27.38 17.02
C ILE A 603 26.40 -27.36 18.53
N GLY A 604 27.52 -26.75 18.92
CA GLY A 604 27.94 -26.63 20.31
C GLY A 604 27.12 -25.62 21.12
N PRO A 605 27.14 -25.71 22.47
CA PRO A 605 26.47 -24.76 23.36
C PRO A 605 26.86 -23.31 23.15
N GLU A 606 28.08 -23.05 22.67
CA GLU A 606 28.58 -21.73 22.33
C GLU A 606 27.80 -21.03 21.20
N HIS A 607 26.99 -21.79 20.46
CA HIS A 607 26.13 -21.25 19.41
C HIS A 607 24.67 -21.13 19.83
N PHE A 608 24.26 -21.70 20.98
CA PHE A 608 22.90 -21.63 21.49
C PHE A 608 22.76 -20.60 22.61
N PHE A 609 21.73 -19.77 22.50
CA PHE A 609 21.49 -18.68 23.44
C PHE A 609 20.02 -18.58 23.82
N LEU A 610 19.78 -18.26 25.09
CA LEU A 610 18.47 -17.91 25.63
C LEU A 610 18.45 -16.42 26.00
N PRO A 611 17.38 -15.69 25.66
CA PRO A 611 17.19 -14.32 26.13
C PRO A 611 17.04 -14.36 27.65
N ASN A 612 17.81 -13.52 28.36
CA ASN A 612 17.79 -13.51 29.82
C ASN A 612 16.57 -12.74 30.32
N THR A 613 15.68 -13.42 31.02
CA THR A 613 14.47 -12.86 31.67
C THR A 613 14.79 -12.01 32.91
N GLU A 614 16.05 -11.81 33.27
CA GLU A 614 16.46 -11.02 34.44
C GLU A 614 16.72 -9.52 34.19
N ALA A 615 16.62 -9.01 32.95
CA ALA A 615 16.87 -7.59 32.64
C ALA A 615 15.61 -6.69 32.58
N THR A 616 14.42 -7.23 32.83
CA THR A 616 13.16 -6.48 32.92
C THR A 616 12.46 -6.74 34.26
N SER A 617 13.19 -6.63 35.37
CA SER A 617 12.57 -6.58 36.69
C SER A 617 12.24 -5.14 37.10
N GLU A 618 11.31 -4.50 36.39
CA GLU A 618 10.38 -3.56 37.02
C GLU A 618 8.96 -3.99 36.66
N SER A 619 8.46 -4.97 37.42
CA SER A 619 7.05 -5.12 37.82
C SER A 619 5.98 -4.83 36.74
N GLN A 620 5.77 -5.77 35.82
CA GLN A 620 4.40 -6.07 35.39
C GLN A 620 4.19 -7.58 35.52
N THR A 621 3.23 -7.92 36.38
CA THR A 621 2.60 -9.23 36.46
C THR A 621 2.02 -9.58 35.09
N ASN A 622 2.15 -10.82 34.61
CA ASN A 622 1.18 -11.37 33.66
C ASN A 622 -0.17 -11.31 34.38
N GLU A 623 -0.91 -10.22 34.21
CA GLU A 623 -2.27 -10.09 34.69
C GLU A 623 -3.17 -10.77 33.66
N VAL A 624 -3.89 -11.80 34.11
CA VAL A 624 -4.98 -12.40 33.36
C VAL A 624 -6.00 -11.31 33.05
N ILE A 625 -6.35 -11.17 31.77
CA ILE A 625 -7.23 -10.11 31.29
C ILE A 625 -8.68 -10.57 31.40
N HIS A 626 -9.46 -9.94 32.29
CA HIS A 626 -10.86 -10.31 32.50
C HIS A 626 -11.76 -9.59 31.48
N ILE A 627 -12.41 -10.35 30.61
CA ILE A 627 -13.31 -9.81 29.58
C ILE A 627 -14.75 -10.23 29.92
N LEU A 628 -15.67 -9.27 30.00
CA LEU A 628 -17.09 -9.51 30.24
C LEU A 628 -17.89 -9.46 28.92
N PRO A 629 -18.35 -10.59 28.36
CA PRO A 629 -19.34 -10.59 27.28
C PRO A 629 -20.73 -10.28 27.86
N LEU A 630 -21.22 -9.06 27.66
CA LEU A 630 -22.50 -8.56 28.16
C LEU A 630 -23.51 -8.38 27.02
N GLY A 631 -24.71 -8.94 27.14
CA GLY A 631 -25.72 -8.73 26.12
C GLY A 631 -26.99 -9.54 26.29
N ASP A 632 -27.71 -9.71 25.19
CA ASP A 632 -28.97 -10.46 25.16
C ASP A 632 -28.81 -11.88 24.59
N SER A 633 -29.79 -12.35 23.82
CA SER A 633 -29.76 -13.67 23.17
C SER A 633 -28.60 -13.84 22.19
N ILE A 634 -28.10 -12.74 21.60
CA ILE A 634 -27.00 -12.77 20.64
C ILE A 634 -25.68 -13.13 21.34
N THR A 635 -25.45 -12.60 22.54
CA THR A 635 -24.30 -12.97 23.39
C THR A 635 -24.51 -14.33 24.07
N GLN A 636 -25.73 -14.67 24.48
CA GLN A 636 -26.01 -15.94 25.15
C GLN A 636 -25.84 -17.15 24.22
N GLY A 637 -26.36 -17.09 23.00
CA GLY A 637 -26.51 -18.27 22.14
C GLY A 637 -27.58 -19.24 22.66
N ASN A 638 -27.66 -20.43 22.07
CA ASN A 638 -28.59 -21.50 22.45
C ASN A 638 -27.90 -22.88 22.40
N ILE A 639 -28.66 -23.96 22.54
CA ILE A 639 -28.11 -25.34 22.46
C ILE A 639 -27.51 -25.72 21.09
N GLU A 640 -27.71 -24.92 20.05
CA GLU A 640 -27.21 -25.16 18.68
C GLU A 640 -26.01 -24.27 18.32
N THR A 641 -25.78 -23.15 19.02
CA THR A 641 -24.63 -22.25 18.81
C THR A 641 -23.96 -21.82 20.12
N ASN A 642 -22.63 -21.73 20.10
CA ASN A 642 -21.82 -21.19 21.19
C ASN A 642 -21.78 -19.65 21.27
N SER A 643 -22.47 -18.92 20.37
CA SER A 643 -22.28 -17.49 20.13
C SER A 643 -20.88 -17.18 19.56
N TYR A 644 -20.63 -15.92 19.21
CA TYR A 644 -19.33 -15.37 18.82
C TYR A 644 -18.24 -15.60 19.87
N ARG A 645 -18.62 -15.85 21.14
CA ARG A 645 -17.69 -16.04 22.26
C ARG A 645 -16.68 -17.16 22.01
N ARG A 646 -17.11 -18.29 21.45
CA ARG A 646 -16.21 -19.42 21.18
C ARG A 646 -15.14 -19.10 20.14
N PRO A 647 -15.48 -18.67 18.91
CA PRO A 647 -14.46 -18.28 17.94
C PRO A 647 -13.57 -17.13 18.44
N LEU A 648 -14.12 -16.18 19.20
CA LEU A 648 -13.35 -15.08 19.79
C LEU A 648 -12.30 -15.58 20.79
N TRP A 649 -12.66 -16.51 21.67
CA TRP A 649 -11.74 -17.11 22.64
C TRP A 649 -10.52 -17.74 21.96
N PHE A 650 -10.74 -18.57 20.93
CA PHE A 650 -9.64 -19.20 20.22
C PHE A 650 -8.75 -18.19 19.48
N MET A 651 -9.33 -17.11 18.93
CA MET A 651 -8.52 -16.05 18.33
C MET A 651 -7.63 -15.36 19.38
N LEU A 652 -8.14 -15.15 20.60
CA LEU A 652 -7.37 -14.55 21.69
C LEU A 652 -6.25 -15.49 22.20
N GLU A 653 -6.53 -16.79 22.37
CA GLU A 653 -5.52 -17.77 22.76
C GLU A 653 -4.45 -17.98 21.67
N GLU A 654 -4.85 -18.07 20.40
CA GLU A 654 -3.91 -18.21 19.28
C GLU A 654 -3.00 -16.98 19.13
N ALA A 655 -3.50 -15.81 19.48
CA ALA A 655 -2.73 -14.57 19.54
C ALA A 655 -1.83 -14.44 20.78
N GLY A 656 -1.94 -15.38 21.73
CA GLY A 656 -1.08 -15.46 22.91
C GLY A 656 -1.53 -14.62 24.10
N TYR A 657 -2.79 -14.14 24.11
CA TYR A 657 -3.34 -13.43 25.26
C TYR A 657 -3.79 -14.39 26.36
N GLU A 658 -3.39 -14.13 27.61
CA GLU A 658 -3.96 -14.81 28.79
C GLU A 658 -5.26 -14.09 29.20
N VAL A 659 -6.39 -14.62 28.73
CA VAL A 659 -7.73 -14.05 28.96
C VAL A 659 -8.57 -14.94 29.89
N ASP A 660 -9.50 -14.34 30.61
CA ASP A 660 -10.55 -14.99 31.43
C ASP A 660 -11.88 -14.33 31.04
N PHE A 661 -12.82 -15.10 30.48
CA PHE A 661 -14.17 -14.58 30.33
C PHE A 661 -14.84 -14.58 31.70
N VAL A 662 -15.47 -13.47 32.05
CA VAL A 662 -16.13 -13.33 33.35
C VAL A 662 -17.63 -13.13 33.18
N GLY A 663 -18.41 -13.68 34.11
CA GLY A 663 -19.86 -13.66 34.08
C GLY A 663 -20.48 -14.51 35.19
N SER A 664 -21.73 -14.24 35.55
CA SER A 664 -22.45 -15.02 36.56
C SER A 664 -23.07 -16.30 35.99
N THR A 665 -23.00 -16.50 34.67
CA THR A 665 -23.54 -17.69 34.00
C THR A 665 -22.60 -18.26 32.95
N THR A 666 -22.66 -19.58 32.82
CA THR A 666 -21.96 -20.38 31.79
C THR A 666 -22.94 -20.99 30.77
N SER A 667 -24.23 -20.64 30.88
CA SER A 667 -25.32 -21.41 30.25
C SER A 667 -25.95 -20.69 29.07
N ASN A 668 -26.20 -21.46 28.00
CA ASN A 668 -26.91 -20.99 26.83
C ASN A 668 -28.43 -21.08 27.03
N PHE A 669 -29.20 -20.47 26.12
CA PHE A 669 -30.65 -20.63 26.16
C PHE A 669 -31.05 -22.09 25.89
N GLU A 670 -31.94 -22.61 26.73
CA GLU A 670 -32.44 -24.00 26.72
C GLU A 670 -31.42 -25.11 27.05
N GLY A 671 -30.19 -24.79 27.47
CA GLY A 671 -29.23 -25.80 27.94
C GLY A 671 -27.77 -25.34 27.97
N ASP A 672 -26.85 -26.30 28.13
CA ASP A 672 -25.41 -26.04 28.09
C ASP A 672 -24.93 -25.70 26.67
N PRO A 673 -23.84 -24.93 26.52
CA PRO A 673 -23.24 -24.65 25.21
C PRO A 673 -22.86 -25.94 24.46
N PRO A 674 -23.05 -26.00 23.12
CA PRO A 674 -22.84 -27.22 22.36
C PRO A 674 -21.38 -27.72 22.35
N ASN A 675 -20.41 -26.79 22.41
CA ASN A 675 -18.98 -27.10 22.53
C ASN A 675 -18.35 -26.25 23.66
N PRO A 676 -18.17 -26.79 24.87
CA PRO A 676 -17.59 -26.07 26.01
C PRO A 676 -16.06 -26.26 26.08
N ASP A 677 -15.37 -26.08 24.95
CA ASP A 677 -13.91 -26.21 24.79
C ASP A 677 -13.18 -24.86 24.83
N PHE A 678 -13.85 -23.85 25.37
CA PHE A 678 -13.40 -22.48 25.58
C PHE A 678 -13.91 -22.02 26.95
N ASP A 679 -13.49 -20.86 27.43
CA ASP A 679 -14.09 -20.28 28.62
C ASP A 679 -15.55 -19.86 28.34
N VAL A 680 -16.48 -20.45 29.06
CA VAL A 680 -17.91 -20.33 28.76
C VAL A 680 -18.60 -19.23 29.54
N ASP A 681 -17.92 -18.54 30.46
CA ASP A 681 -18.50 -17.49 31.31
C ASP A 681 -18.98 -16.27 30.50
N HIS A 682 -20.13 -15.71 30.85
CA HIS A 682 -20.72 -14.53 30.20
C HIS A 682 -21.89 -13.90 31.00
N GLU A 683 -22.36 -12.74 30.54
CA GLU A 683 -23.64 -12.10 30.94
C GLU A 683 -24.56 -11.86 29.74
N GLY A 684 -24.86 -12.95 29.04
CA GLY A 684 -25.82 -12.98 27.94
C GLY A 684 -27.17 -13.49 28.43
N HIS A 685 -28.24 -12.72 28.23
CA HIS A 685 -29.58 -13.06 28.73
C HIS A 685 -30.66 -13.00 27.66
N TRP A 686 -31.17 -14.16 27.26
CA TRP A 686 -32.08 -14.30 26.14
C TRP A 686 -33.39 -13.55 26.34
N GLY A 687 -33.66 -12.60 25.44
CA GLY A 687 -34.89 -11.80 25.43
C GLY A 687 -34.90 -10.61 26.39
N TRP A 688 -33.81 -10.38 27.12
CA TRP A 688 -33.72 -9.28 28.08
C TRP A 688 -33.45 -7.95 27.38
N ARG A 689 -33.99 -6.88 27.98
CA ARG A 689 -33.76 -5.49 27.59
C ARG A 689 -32.64 -4.84 28.41
N SER A 690 -32.20 -3.66 27.97
CA SER A 690 -31.21 -2.84 28.65
C SER A 690 -31.58 -2.47 30.10
N ASP A 691 -32.87 -2.27 30.42
CA ASP A 691 -33.33 -1.98 31.79
C ASP A 691 -33.27 -3.18 32.74
N GLU A 692 -33.40 -4.39 32.19
CA GLU A 692 -33.35 -5.64 32.96
C GLU A 692 -31.91 -6.01 33.29
N ILE A 693 -30.98 -5.87 32.33
CA ILE A 693 -29.53 -5.99 32.56
C ILE A 693 -29.07 -4.96 33.60
N LEU A 694 -29.46 -3.68 33.43
CA LEU A 694 -29.10 -2.61 34.37
C LEU A 694 -29.54 -2.91 35.82
N ALA A 695 -30.67 -3.58 36.01
CA ALA A 695 -31.19 -3.89 37.34
C ALA A 695 -30.38 -4.96 38.07
N GLU A 696 -29.79 -5.91 37.35
CA GLU A 696 -29.09 -7.06 37.93
C GLU A 696 -27.56 -6.88 37.97
N LEU A 697 -26.98 -6.10 37.05
CA LEU A 697 -25.53 -5.87 36.93
C LEU A 697 -24.80 -5.56 38.25
N PRO A 698 -25.33 -4.72 39.18
CA PRO A 698 -24.66 -4.49 40.47
C PRO A 698 -24.46 -5.75 41.31
N THR A 699 -25.36 -6.74 41.18
CA THR A 699 -25.25 -8.02 41.89
C THR A 699 -24.19 -8.91 41.26
N TRP A 700 -24.06 -8.89 39.93
CA TRP A 700 -23.08 -9.72 39.21
C TRP A 700 -21.65 -9.23 39.42
N LEU A 701 -21.44 -7.91 39.45
CA LEU A 701 -20.13 -7.30 39.73
C LEU A 701 -19.66 -7.53 41.19
N GLU A 702 -20.46 -8.17 42.06
CA GLU A 702 -19.96 -8.63 43.37
C GLU A 702 -19.01 -9.84 43.24
N ASP A 703 -19.11 -10.61 42.15
CA ASP A 703 -18.39 -11.88 41.96
C ASP A 703 -17.13 -11.77 41.09
N TYR A 704 -17.05 -10.77 40.21
CA TYR A 704 -15.92 -10.53 39.31
C TYR A 704 -15.81 -9.04 38.94
N THR A 705 -14.61 -8.63 38.51
CA THR A 705 -14.32 -7.27 38.05
C THR A 705 -13.72 -7.33 36.65
N PRO A 706 -14.40 -6.82 35.61
CA PRO A 706 -13.88 -6.86 34.25
C PRO A 706 -12.85 -5.77 33.97
N ASP A 707 -11.82 -6.12 33.21
CA ASP A 707 -10.88 -5.17 32.58
C ASP A 707 -11.45 -4.65 31.26
N PHE A 708 -12.18 -5.51 30.53
CA PHE A 708 -12.88 -5.19 29.30
C PHE A 708 -14.35 -5.62 29.37
N ALA A 709 -15.26 -4.82 28.80
CA ALA A 709 -16.66 -5.19 28.65
C ALA A 709 -17.10 -5.11 27.19
N LEU A 710 -17.56 -6.24 26.62
CA LEU A 710 -18.10 -6.32 25.26
C LEU A 710 -19.62 -6.24 25.34
N ILE A 711 -20.22 -5.13 24.90
CA ILE A 711 -21.65 -4.87 25.04
C ILE A 711 -22.34 -4.95 23.69
N HIS A 712 -23.18 -5.98 23.51
CA HIS A 712 -24.15 -6.08 22.41
C HIS A 712 -25.57 -6.14 22.99
N LEU A 713 -26.22 -4.98 23.11
CA LEU A 713 -27.48 -4.85 23.86
C LEU A 713 -28.35 -3.73 23.32
N GLY A 714 -29.63 -4.03 23.07
CA GLY A 714 -30.62 -3.07 22.57
C GLY A 714 -31.61 -3.67 21.56
N THR A 715 -31.32 -4.86 21.02
CA THR A 715 -32.19 -5.56 20.05
C THR A 715 -33.59 -5.77 20.62
N ASN A 716 -33.68 -6.27 21.85
CA ASN A 716 -34.97 -6.52 22.52
C ASN A 716 -35.72 -5.25 22.90
N ASP A 717 -35.00 -4.18 23.27
CA ASP A 717 -35.58 -2.88 23.54
C ASP A 717 -36.35 -2.35 22.32
N ILE A 718 -35.68 -2.37 21.16
CA ILE A 718 -36.27 -1.92 19.89
C ILE A 718 -37.45 -2.80 19.50
N PHE A 719 -37.33 -4.13 19.61
CA PHE A 719 -38.43 -5.07 19.33
C PHE A 719 -39.65 -4.86 20.22
N GLN A 720 -39.44 -4.39 21.44
CA GLN A 720 -40.50 -4.15 22.42
C GLN A 720 -40.97 -2.68 22.42
N GLY A 721 -40.46 -1.85 21.51
CA GLY A 721 -40.90 -0.47 21.30
C GLY A 721 -40.37 0.53 22.32
N VAL A 722 -39.24 0.24 22.96
CA VAL A 722 -38.49 1.18 23.79
C VAL A 722 -37.74 2.16 22.87
N SER A 723 -37.72 3.45 23.21
CA SER A 723 -37.05 4.46 22.39
C SER A 723 -35.53 4.40 22.53
N ASN A 724 -34.79 4.71 21.46
CA ASN A 724 -33.32 4.79 21.49
C ASN A 724 -32.79 5.68 22.61
N GLU A 725 -33.43 6.83 22.86
CA GLU A 725 -33.12 7.71 24.00
C GLU A 725 -33.14 6.96 25.35
N THR A 726 -34.12 6.08 25.56
CA THR A 726 -34.22 5.28 26.79
C THR A 726 -33.15 4.21 26.83
N VAL A 727 -32.87 3.54 25.69
CA VAL A 727 -31.81 2.53 25.59
C VAL A 727 -30.44 3.13 25.91
N LEU A 728 -30.09 4.25 25.28
CA LEU A 728 -28.82 4.96 25.52
C LEU A 728 -28.73 5.47 26.97
N ALA A 729 -29.84 5.89 27.58
CA ALA A 729 -29.88 6.26 29.00
C ALA A 729 -29.63 5.08 29.94
N ASN A 730 -30.12 3.89 29.60
CA ASN A 730 -29.83 2.66 30.36
C ASN A 730 -28.37 2.23 30.17
N LEU A 731 -27.87 2.22 28.93
CA LEU A 731 -26.47 1.92 28.64
C LEU A 731 -25.51 2.89 29.32
N SER A 732 -25.85 4.17 29.41
CA SER A 732 -25.05 5.17 30.15
C SER A 732 -24.94 4.83 31.64
N GLN A 733 -26.00 4.28 32.24
CA GLN A 733 -25.98 3.82 33.63
C GLN A 733 -25.20 2.50 33.79
N ILE A 734 -25.31 1.58 32.83
CA ILE A 734 -24.48 0.36 32.78
C ILE A 734 -22.99 0.73 32.74
N ILE A 735 -22.59 1.63 31.83
CA ILE A 735 -21.22 2.17 31.76
C ILE A 735 -20.78 2.79 33.09
N SER A 736 -21.69 3.51 33.76
CA SER A 736 -21.39 4.12 35.06
C SER A 736 -21.13 3.07 36.13
N LEU A 737 -21.91 1.98 36.18
CA LEU A 737 -21.71 0.87 37.13
C LEU A 737 -20.41 0.12 36.86
N LEU A 738 -20.08 -0.15 35.59
CA LEU A 738 -18.80 -0.78 35.22
C LEU A 738 -17.60 0.09 35.65
N ARG A 739 -17.69 1.41 35.48
CA ARG A 739 -16.66 2.36 35.93
C ARG A 739 -16.61 2.55 37.45
N GLU A 740 -17.74 2.34 38.14
CA GLU A 740 -17.76 2.34 39.61
C GLU A 740 -17.04 1.11 40.18
N ASP A 741 -17.13 -0.03 39.50
CA ASP A 741 -16.42 -1.26 39.86
C ASP A 741 -14.94 -1.21 39.47
N ASN A 742 -14.65 -0.93 38.20
CA ASN A 742 -13.31 -0.70 37.68
C ASN A 742 -13.23 0.66 36.97
N PRO A 743 -12.65 1.70 37.60
CA PRO A 743 -12.49 3.02 36.99
C PRO A 743 -11.70 3.03 35.68
N SER A 744 -10.93 1.97 35.42
CA SER A 744 -10.11 1.79 34.23
C SER A 744 -10.66 0.78 33.21
N VAL A 745 -11.90 0.31 33.38
CA VAL A 745 -12.52 -0.62 32.45
C VAL A 745 -12.56 -0.03 31.04
N THR A 746 -12.14 -0.83 30.05
CA THR A 746 -12.31 -0.49 28.63
C THR A 746 -13.59 -1.11 28.11
N ILE A 747 -14.45 -0.30 27.50
CA ILE A 747 -15.80 -0.72 27.12
C ILE A 747 -15.92 -0.69 25.60
N LEU A 748 -16.29 -1.81 25.01
CA LEU A 748 -16.54 -1.91 23.60
C LEU A 748 -18.06 -2.06 23.38
N ILE A 749 -18.69 -1.06 22.77
CA ILE A 749 -20.13 -1.04 22.48
C ILE A 749 -20.35 -1.42 21.01
N ALA A 750 -21.04 -2.52 20.76
CA ALA A 750 -21.38 -2.93 19.41
C ALA A 750 -22.54 -2.12 18.83
N GLN A 751 -22.42 -1.74 17.55
CA GLN A 751 -23.59 -1.55 16.70
C GLN A 751 -24.44 -2.83 16.70
N LEU A 752 -25.76 -2.70 16.73
CA LEU A 752 -26.64 -3.85 16.63
C LEU A 752 -26.53 -4.46 15.23
N ILE A 753 -26.40 -5.79 15.16
CA ILE A 753 -26.38 -6.49 13.88
C ILE A 753 -27.71 -6.27 13.14
N PRO A 754 -27.70 -6.12 11.81
CA PRO A 754 -28.91 -6.14 11.02
C PRO A 754 -29.70 -7.42 11.30
N HIS A 755 -31.03 -7.31 11.20
CA HIS A 755 -31.95 -8.44 11.33
C HIS A 755 -33.05 -8.30 10.28
N THR A 756 -33.73 -9.38 9.89
CA THR A 756 -34.85 -9.36 8.92
C THR A 756 -36.23 -9.13 9.56
N ARG A 757 -36.29 -8.99 10.90
CA ARG A 757 -37.52 -8.89 11.68
C ARG A 757 -37.44 -7.68 12.61
N GLY A 758 -38.49 -6.86 12.70
CA GLY A 758 -38.57 -5.76 13.68
C GLY A 758 -38.55 -4.37 13.06
N ASP A 759 -38.21 -3.37 13.88
CA ASP A 759 -38.24 -1.94 13.51
C ASP A 759 -36.86 -1.48 13.01
N HIS A 760 -36.59 -1.72 11.72
CA HIS A 760 -35.31 -1.37 11.09
C HIS A 760 -34.93 0.12 11.20
N PRO A 761 -35.86 1.08 10.98
CA PRO A 761 -35.53 2.50 11.17
C PRO A 761 -35.01 2.84 12.57
N SER A 762 -35.58 2.23 13.61
CA SER A 762 -35.14 2.46 14.99
C SER A 762 -33.76 1.84 15.26
N LEU A 763 -33.47 0.66 14.68
CA LEU A 763 -32.14 0.04 14.74
C LEU A 763 -31.08 0.87 14.01
N GLU A 764 -31.36 1.29 12.77
CA GLU A 764 -30.44 2.11 11.98
C GLU A 764 -30.15 3.43 12.71
N ALA A 765 -31.18 4.08 13.23
CA ALA A 765 -31.03 5.29 14.05
C ALA A 765 -30.24 5.03 15.34
N PHE A 766 -30.42 3.88 16.00
CA PHE A 766 -29.66 3.52 17.20
C PHE A 766 -28.17 3.40 16.87
N ASN A 767 -27.83 2.67 15.80
CA ASN A 767 -26.44 2.50 15.36
C ASN A 767 -25.79 3.83 14.96
N GLU A 768 -26.52 4.71 14.28
CA GLU A 768 -26.04 6.07 13.93
C GLU A 768 -25.81 6.95 15.17
N GLU A 769 -26.60 6.78 16.24
CA GLU A 769 -26.48 7.54 17.48
C GLU A 769 -25.31 7.09 18.37
N LEU A 770 -24.76 5.88 18.19
CA LEU A 770 -23.74 5.32 19.09
C LEU A 770 -22.43 6.11 19.12
N THR A 771 -21.89 6.50 17.96
CA THR A 771 -20.61 7.24 17.89
C THR A 771 -20.70 8.58 18.62
N PRO A 772 -21.61 9.52 18.27
CA PRO A 772 -21.70 10.78 18.99
C PRO A 772 -22.08 10.64 20.47
N TRP A 773 -22.80 9.57 20.85
CA TRP A 773 -23.12 9.28 22.24
C TRP A 773 -21.89 8.79 23.03
N THR A 774 -21.14 7.82 22.52
CA THR A 774 -19.93 7.29 23.17
C THR A 774 -18.81 8.32 23.26
N ASP A 775 -18.63 9.16 22.24
CA ASP A 775 -17.69 10.29 22.25
C ASP A 775 -17.94 11.25 23.44
N SER A 776 -19.20 11.37 23.87
CA SER A 776 -19.56 12.21 25.01
C SER A 776 -19.25 11.56 26.38
N LEU A 777 -19.01 10.25 26.40
CA LEU A 777 -18.81 9.45 27.61
C LEU A 777 -17.38 8.94 27.76
N THR A 778 -16.63 8.77 26.66
CA THR A 778 -15.25 8.26 26.65
C THR A 778 -14.29 9.25 27.31
N ASN A 779 -13.28 8.76 28.02
CA ASN A 779 -12.22 9.57 28.62
C ASN A 779 -10.92 8.77 28.75
N SER A 780 -9.83 9.42 29.17
CA SER A 780 -8.50 8.81 29.25
C SER A 780 -8.38 7.67 30.24
N ASP A 781 -9.25 7.63 31.26
CA ASP A 781 -9.16 6.63 32.33
C ASP A 781 -9.98 5.38 31.96
N SER A 782 -11.10 5.54 31.25
CA SER A 782 -11.96 4.45 30.79
C SER A 782 -12.44 4.73 29.35
N VAL A 783 -11.77 4.09 28.39
CA VAL A 783 -12.01 4.27 26.97
C VAL A 783 -13.28 3.51 26.56
N ILE A 784 -14.12 4.16 25.75
CA ILE A 784 -15.28 3.52 25.11
C ILE A 784 -15.04 3.49 23.60
N ILE A 785 -15.17 2.32 22.99
CA ILE A 785 -14.96 2.08 21.56
C ILE A 785 -16.27 1.58 20.94
N VAL A 786 -16.71 2.18 19.85
CA VAL A 786 -17.83 1.66 19.06
C VAL A 786 -17.31 0.60 18.10
N VAL A 787 -17.92 -0.59 18.14
CA VAL A 787 -17.56 -1.72 17.30
C VAL A 787 -18.63 -1.92 16.22
N ASP A 788 -18.25 -1.75 14.95
CA ASP A 788 -19.16 -1.91 13.82
C ASP A 788 -19.42 -3.38 13.51
N GLN A 789 -20.37 -3.97 14.25
CA GLN A 789 -20.87 -5.31 13.99
C GLN A 789 -21.91 -5.35 12.84
N ALA A 790 -22.30 -4.21 12.27
CA ALA A 790 -23.37 -4.14 11.29
C ALA A 790 -22.86 -4.25 9.85
N SER A 791 -21.73 -3.63 9.54
CA SER A 791 -21.13 -3.66 8.21
C SER A 791 -20.69 -5.07 7.82
N GLY A 792 -21.11 -5.53 6.64
CA GLY A 792 -20.75 -6.87 6.12
C GLY A 792 -21.55 -8.04 6.73
N PHE A 793 -22.46 -7.76 7.66
CA PHE A 793 -23.38 -8.73 8.24
C PHE A 793 -24.69 -8.77 7.43
N ASP A 794 -24.97 -9.90 6.78
CA ASP A 794 -26.19 -10.11 5.99
C ASP A 794 -27.16 -11.01 6.77
N PRO A 795 -28.27 -10.44 7.28
CA PRO A 795 -29.16 -11.17 8.16
C PRO A 795 -29.94 -12.29 7.46
N THR A 796 -29.89 -12.39 6.13
CA THR A 796 -30.53 -13.47 5.38
C THR A 796 -29.67 -14.73 5.30
N VAL A 797 -28.35 -14.59 5.44
CA VAL A 797 -27.38 -15.70 5.34
C VAL A 797 -26.63 -15.96 6.64
N ASP A 798 -26.44 -14.93 7.46
CA ASP A 798 -25.66 -14.98 8.70
C ASP A 798 -26.51 -15.22 9.95
N THR A 799 -27.84 -15.34 9.80
CA THR A 799 -28.75 -15.72 10.90
C THR A 799 -29.53 -16.99 10.58
N TYR A 800 -29.97 -17.72 11.60
CA TYR A 800 -30.81 -18.91 11.39
C TYR A 800 -32.32 -18.61 11.44
N ASP A 801 -32.74 -17.51 12.06
CA ASP A 801 -34.16 -17.13 12.21
C ASP A 801 -34.48 -15.69 11.79
N GLY A 802 -33.50 -15.02 11.18
CA GLY A 802 -33.59 -13.63 10.80
C GLY A 802 -33.13 -12.64 11.87
N VAL A 803 -32.73 -13.08 13.06
CA VAL A 803 -32.28 -12.21 14.18
C VAL A 803 -30.99 -12.75 14.78
N HIS A 804 -30.95 -14.04 15.10
CA HIS A 804 -29.87 -14.65 15.85
C HIS A 804 -28.79 -15.23 14.91
N PRO A 805 -27.50 -14.92 15.14
CA PRO A 805 -26.43 -15.44 14.30
C PRO A 805 -26.44 -16.97 14.20
N ASN A 806 -26.12 -17.46 13.00
CA ASN A 806 -25.67 -18.84 12.82
C ASN A 806 -24.13 -18.88 12.86
N GLU A 807 -23.51 -20.04 12.62
CA GLU A 807 -22.05 -20.21 12.65
C GLU A 807 -21.29 -19.14 11.84
N SER A 808 -21.76 -18.81 10.62
CA SER A 808 -21.17 -17.74 9.79
C SER A 808 -21.28 -16.36 10.44
N GLY A 809 -22.44 -16.05 11.01
CA GLY A 809 -22.65 -14.79 11.72
C GLY A 809 -21.81 -14.70 12.99
N ASP A 810 -21.73 -15.78 13.77
CA ASP A 810 -20.91 -15.84 14.99
C ASP A 810 -19.42 -15.67 14.68
N GLU A 811 -18.90 -16.30 13.62
CA GLU A 811 -17.52 -16.09 13.15
C GLU A 811 -17.25 -14.65 12.73
N LYS A 812 -18.16 -14.04 11.94
CA LYS A 812 -18.02 -12.63 11.55
C LYS A 812 -18.00 -11.70 12.76
N MET A 813 -18.90 -11.91 13.71
CA MET A 813 -18.95 -11.12 14.92
C MET A 813 -17.68 -11.27 15.76
N ALA A 814 -17.16 -12.50 15.86
CA ALA A 814 -15.92 -12.78 16.58
C ALA A 814 -14.70 -12.12 15.94
N ILE A 815 -14.59 -12.13 14.61
CA ILE A 815 -13.50 -11.44 13.89
C ILE A 815 -13.52 -9.95 14.20
N VAL A 816 -14.69 -9.32 14.12
CA VAL A 816 -14.85 -7.88 14.37
C VAL A 816 -14.55 -7.55 15.84
N TRP A 817 -15.01 -8.38 16.79
CA TRP A 817 -14.65 -8.22 18.20
C TRP A 817 -13.15 -8.42 18.44
N PHE A 818 -12.55 -9.43 17.83
CA PHE A 818 -11.14 -9.74 17.98
C PHE A 818 -10.27 -8.60 17.45
N GLN A 819 -10.57 -8.06 16.27
CA GLN A 819 -9.88 -6.89 15.71
C GLN A 819 -9.93 -5.70 16.67
N ALA A 820 -11.12 -5.38 17.19
CA ALA A 820 -11.27 -4.27 18.13
C ALA A 820 -10.56 -4.51 19.47
N LEU A 821 -10.40 -5.76 19.90
CA LEU A 821 -9.69 -6.13 21.12
C LEU A 821 -8.16 -6.21 20.92
N SER A 822 -7.69 -6.79 19.82
CA SER A 822 -6.26 -6.99 19.54
C SER A 822 -5.50 -5.68 19.40
N ASP A 823 -6.19 -4.59 19.05
CA ASP A 823 -5.62 -3.25 18.94
C ASP A 823 -5.32 -2.60 20.31
N ILE A 824 -5.91 -3.13 21.39
CA ILE A 824 -5.93 -2.49 22.72
C ILE A 824 -5.56 -3.40 23.89
N LEU A 825 -5.48 -4.72 23.70
CA LEU A 825 -4.98 -5.65 24.72
C LEU A 825 -3.46 -5.45 24.92
N PRO A 826 -2.96 -5.52 26.17
CA PRO A 826 -1.59 -5.16 26.55
C PRO A 826 -0.49 -6.12 26.08
#